data_AF-A0AAV6CE96-F1
#
_entry.id   AF-A0AAV6CE96-F1
#
_cell.length_a   1.000
_cell.length_b   1.000
_cell.length_c   1.000
_cell.angle_alpha   90.00
_cell.angle_beta   90.00
_cell.angle_gamma   90.00
#
_symmetry.space_group_name_H-M   'P 1'
#
loop_
_entity.id
_entity.type
_entity.pdbx_description
1 polymer ?
#
loop_
_entity_poly.entity_id
_entity_poly.type
_entity_poly.pdbx_seq_one_letter_code
_entity_poly.pdbx_strand_id
1 'polypeptide(L)'
;MRQQTMLKATLLASALGLIPQSGAATFTNNFNAGLPAGTAVHGSTVVESTGGVDNSGVLKITKAVNSQSGAFIIEDIDGGATIYGFDAAFKVRIGGGSATPADGFSFVFAPDIPDGAFSEEGIGGGITIAFDIYDNGGGEAPAIDVKVGGQVVSSTRLTIPQISTGNTFEPARVTLSPAGLLTLSYKGQALLTNFPLPGYQGISGRFAFGGRTGGLNANQWIDDLQITTFLTPQTGFTVQPRSLTVRAGATANISAGIANPDGVTFQWFKNNVPIVGATSATLSLPGVTTADSGAKYKLVATGPNNIATSEEATLTVVDIPLPAVPKVSLNFDDATVPADAVVTGSAFIDTTGGVGGTGVLKLTVNENGQAGTFQLSDRDGGLPVFGFTAQFDARVGGGSDVPADGFSFSLGSDIPETLPGDLEEGVGSGLRVTFDVYDNGGGEAPSVDIKYAGQVVASKKLPISAIRTGDGFVPVVIRMETDGSLDVVYNGEVIHNNVLVPGFSSLTGAKLVLAARTGGLNENFWFDNLKLDTTLTPSNLRITTQPTTTQVLVGGGATFTAAVNDATGVTFQWLRNGVAINGETSATLTLPAVTLADAGASYQLRATKGNVSVTSEAAVLNVVNLTAPTAPTISLDFNAGVTPAGTTASGNAMVDASGGVGDSGVMKITLNENGQSGAFVIDPLLSGGELSGFTAAFDVMIGGGSAVPADGFSFNFGQGLQTTPLGGAEEGTGNGLIIAFDTYDNGGGEAPSIDVKWRGAVIASTKMSIADITTGDGFRKVLVRLSADGKVDLAYGNRVLYSGLQLPNYQFTSNGRFGFYARTGGLNANHWVDNVQIQAVKSALPLRIAAEPQSVSAIAGQQAQFSVALSDPVGATYQWFRNGAPITGATSASFTTAATTAADNNAVFHVVATGPGGVVTSANATLKVVPAITVQNPILSANFDDGSTPATAVVAGTAMVDAGVVKLTEAVNGVTGSLNIGDLNGGQTVSAFTAKFSLRIGGGTSTPADGFSFVWANDLDVNAAYGEDGSGTGLIVSFDTYDNVGGEAPAIDIRWGGSEVVSRKLPISAIQTGDAFADVIIRLESDGTLDVHYKNQVIHDNVQLPGFEPQAGANFGFGARTGGLNDNHWIDNVQIATTVGAAAPRISAIRTGANGITIEWNGAATLQASDNAATGYTDVGTTSPFNTQATGRMRFFRLRR
;
A
#
# COMPACT_ATOMS: atom_id res chain seq x y z
N MET A 1 27.01 -10.91 -14.94
CA MET A 1 27.68 -10.66 -13.64
C MET A 1 28.21 -9.21 -13.50
N ARG A 2 27.50 -8.20 -14.03
CA ARG A 2 27.75 -6.75 -13.86
C ARG A 2 26.43 -5.97 -13.99
N GLN A 3 25.41 -6.36 -13.23
CA GLN A 3 24.11 -5.67 -13.21
C GLN A 3 23.33 -5.86 -11.88
N GLN A 4 24.04 -6.16 -10.78
CA GLN A 4 23.42 -6.34 -9.46
C GLN A 4 24.02 -5.46 -8.35
N THR A 5 24.78 -4.41 -8.69
CA THR A 5 25.45 -3.56 -7.70
C THR A 5 25.02 -2.09 -7.69
N MET A 6 23.91 -1.72 -8.35
CA MET A 6 23.38 -0.35 -8.33
C MET A 6 22.02 -0.19 -7.60
N LEU A 7 21.41 -1.27 -7.10
CA LEU A 7 20.10 -1.18 -6.43
C LEU A 7 20.17 -1.11 -4.90
N LYS A 8 21.36 -1.00 -4.31
CA LYS A 8 21.56 -0.85 -2.85
C LYS A 8 22.28 0.45 -2.44
N ALA A 9 22.59 1.34 -3.38
CA ALA A 9 23.33 2.58 -3.09
C ALA A 9 22.44 3.84 -2.97
N THR A 10 21.16 3.78 -3.35
CA THR A 10 20.29 4.97 -3.38
C THR A 10 19.50 5.23 -2.09
N LEU A 11 19.58 4.35 -1.09
CA LEU A 11 18.97 4.57 0.24
C LEU A 11 19.98 4.87 1.36
N LEU A 12 21.29 4.83 1.09
CA LEU A 12 22.34 5.08 2.11
C LEU A 12 23.14 6.38 1.91
N ALA A 13 22.84 7.18 0.88
CA ALA A 13 23.51 8.47 0.66
C ALA A 13 22.85 9.66 1.39
N SER A 14 21.62 9.50 1.92
CA SER A 14 20.88 10.56 2.64
C SER A 14 21.17 10.62 4.14
N ALA A 15 22.08 9.80 4.65
CA ALA A 15 22.43 9.71 6.07
C ALA A 15 23.95 9.76 6.33
N LEU A 16 24.73 10.36 5.43
CA LEU A 16 26.12 10.75 5.74
C LEU A 16 26.11 11.92 6.74
N GLY A 17 25.93 11.58 8.01
CA GLY A 17 26.45 12.29 9.19
C GLY A 17 26.21 13.79 9.28
N LEU A 18 24.97 14.21 9.52
CA LEU A 18 24.71 15.48 10.20
C LEU A 18 25.13 15.34 11.68
N ILE A 19 26.41 15.53 11.96
CA ILE A 19 26.92 15.52 13.33
C ILE A 19 26.68 16.92 13.93
N PRO A 20 26.09 17.04 15.13
CA PRO A 20 25.93 18.33 15.80
C PRO A 20 27.28 19.05 15.90
N GLN A 21 27.27 20.34 15.58
CA GLN A 21 28.47 21.18 15.58
C GLN A 21 28.71 21.77 16.98
N SER A 22 29.95 22.20 17.25
CA SER A 22 30.27 22.85 18.52
C SER A 22 29.37 24.07 18.75
N GLY A 23 28.62 24.07 19.85
CA GLY A 23 27.70 25.14 20.21
C GLY A 23 26.25 24.95 19.73
N ALA A 24 25.95 23.91 18.94
CA ALA A 24 24.59 23.57 18.55
C ALA A 24 23.81 22.95 19.71
N ALA A 25 22.56 23.38 19.88
CA ALA A 25 21.65 22.85 20.87
C ALA A 25 20.96 21.55 20.44
N THR A 26 20.48 20.79 21.42
CA THR A 26 19.59 19.64 21.22
C THR A 26 18.44 19.73 22.21
N PHE A 27 17.22 19.55 21.69
CA PHE A 27 16.01 19.40 22.49
C PHE A 27 15.53 17.96 22.34
N THR A 28 15.29 17.26 23.45
CA THR A 28 14.75 15.89 23.42
C THR A 28 13.73 15.73 24.52
N ASN A 29 12.55 15.21 24.16
CA ASN A 29 11.49 14.98 25.11
C ASN A 29 10.49 13.90 24.65
N ASN A 30 10.14 13.00 25.57
CA ASN A 30 9.07 12.01 25.44
C ASN A 30 7.91 12.29 26.41
N PHE A 31 7.85 13.51 26.96
CA PHE A 31 6.78 14.05 27.79
C PHE A 31 6.42 13.26 29.07
N ASN A 32 7.18 12.22 29.42
CA ASN A 32 6.98 11.39 30.62
C ASN A 32 7.08 12.17 31.93
N ALA A 33 7.91 13.23 31.94
CA ALA A 33 8.11 14.09 33.10
C ALA A 33 7.17 15.32 33.11
N GLY A 34 6.19 15.39 32.20
CA GLY A 34 5.32 16.55 32.01
C GLY A 34 5.92 17.61 31.09
N LEU A 35 5.46 18.86 31.24
CA LEU A 35 5.88 19.98 30.38
C LEU A 35 7.37 20.30 30.55
N PRO A 36 8.19 20.28 29.48
CA PRO A 36 9.63 20.52 29.57
C PRO A 36 9.98 21.98 29.91
N ALA A 37 11.11 22.19 30.57
CA ALA A 37 11.62 23.55 30.83
C ALA A 37 11.95 24.28 29.51
N GLY A 38 11.71 25.59 29.46
CA GLY A 38 11.92 26.40 28.25
C GLY A 38 10.85 26.17 27.17
N THR A 39 9.69 25.63 27.54
CA THR A 39 8.55 25.42 26.64
C THR A 39 7.26 25.96 27.23
N ALA A 40 6.31 26.29 26.36
CA ALA A 40 4.98 26.77 26.73
C ALA A 40 3.89 26.05 25.91
N VAL A 41 2.73 25.81 26.55
CA VAL A 41 1.52 25.34 25.86
C VAL A 41 0.48 26.46 25.87
N HIS A 42 -0.27 26.57 24.77
CA HIS A 42 -1.32 27.56 24.59
C HIS A 42 -2.60 26.89 24.08
N GLY A 43 -3.75 27.52 24.36
CA GLY A 43 -5.05 27.05 23.88
C GLY A 43 -5.44 25.69 24.46
N SER A 44 -5.86 24.76 23.60
CA SER A 44 -6.29 23.40 23.98
C SER A 44 -5.15 22.42 24.25
N THR A 45 -3.90 22.83 24.03
CA THR A 45 -2.75 21.93 24.11
C THR A 45 -2.46 21.51 25.54
N VAL A 46 -2.27 20.21 25.76
CA VAL A 46 -1.96 19.63 27.07
C VAL A 46 -0.87 18.58 26.96
N VAL A 47 -0.09 18.43 28.02
CA VAL A 47 0.80 17.28 28.22
C VAL A 47 0.14 16.33 29.22
N GLU A 48 -0.03 15.08 28.84
CA GLU A 48 -0.60 14.03 29.70
C GLU A 48 0.42 12.94 29.98
N SER A 49 0.32 12.27 31.13
CA SER A 49 1.27 11.24 31.55
C SER A 49 1.06 9.87 30.89
N THR A 50 -0.02 9.71 30.11
CA THR A 50 -0.38 8.48 29.40
C THR A 50 -1.01 8.78 28.04
N GLY A 51 -0.96 7.80 27.13
CA GLY A 51 -1.52 7.89 25.78
C GLY A 51 -0.52 8.19 24.66
N GLY A 52 0.77 8.29 24.98
CA GLY A 52 1.89 8.29 24.03
C GLY A 52 2.27 6.90 23.54
N VAL A 53 3.44 6.78 22.93
CA VAL A 53 4.04 5.51 22.48
C VAL A 53 4.20 4.59 23.70
N ASP A 54 3.77 3.34 23.58
CA ASP A 54 3.76 2.37 24.69
C ASP A 54 3.03 2.87 25.96
N ASN A 55 2.02 3.73 25.76
CA ASN A 55 1.22 4.38 26.80
C ASN A 55 2.02 5.31 27.74
N SER A 56 3.11 5.88 27.23
CA SER A 56 3.94 6.89 27.90
C SER A 56 3.30 8.30 27.88
N GLY A 57 4.01 9.30 28.39
CA GLY A 57 3.58 10.70 28.34
C GLY A 57 3.48 11.23 26.90
N VAL A 58 2.64 12.24 26.66
CA VAL A 58 2.34 12.71 25.30
C VAL A 58 1.94 14.18 25.27
N LEU A 59 2.37 14.89 24.22
CA LEU A 59 1.87 16.21 23.88
C LEU A 59 0.63 16.10 22.99
N LYS A 60 -0.52 16.57 23.47
CA LYS A 60 -1.77 16.58 22.71
C LYS A 60 -2.06 18.02 22.28
N ILE A 61 -1.78 18.36 21.02
CA ILE A 61 -2.03 19.70 20.47
C ILE A 61 -3.54 19.98 20.47
N THR A 62 -4.29 19.04 19.91
CA THR A 62 -5.75 18.93 20.00
C THR A 62 -6.16 17.49 20.30
N LYS A 63 -7.38 17.34 20.82
CA LYS A 63 -8.09 16.07 20.98
C LYS A 63 -9.19 16.00 19.92
N ALA A 64 -9.77 14.82 19.75
CA ALA A 64 -10.97 14.57 18.95
C ALA A 64 -12.22 15.27 19.51
N VAL A 65 -12.19 16.60 19.55
CA VAL A 65 -13.21 17.52 20.05
C VAL A 65 -13.25 18.69 19.07
N ASN A 66 -14.45 19.14 18.69
CA ASN A 66 -14.63 20.26 17.77
C ASN A 66 -14.13 21.58 18.36
N SER A 67 -13.81 22.52 17.47
CA SER A 67 -13.52 23.93 17.79
C SER A 67 -12.38 24.14 18.77
N GLN A 68 -11.33 23.32 18.66
CA GLN A 68 -10.10 23.47 19.42
C GLN A 68 -9.05 24.22 18.62
N SER A 69 -8.18 24.96 19.31
CA SER A 69 -6.95 25.51 18.75
C SER A 69 -5.90 25.49 19.84
N GLY A 70 -4.72 24.98 19.53
CA GLY A 70 -3.65 24.79 20.50
C GLY A 70 -2.27 24.98 19.88
N ALA A 71 -1.29 25.28 20.72
CA ALA A 71 0.11 25.33 20.32
C ALA A 71 1.05 24.87 21.44
N PHE A 72 2.21 24.37 21.04
CA PHE A 72 3.37 24.09 21.88
C PHE A 72 4.57 24.83 21.31
N ILE A 73 5.15 25.72 22.11
CA ILE A 73 6.26 26.59 21.72
C ILE A 73 7.49 26.18 22.51
N ILE A 74 8.61 25.99 21.82
CA ILE A 74 9.93 25.76 22.39
C ILE A 74 10.70 27.06 22.23
N GLU A 75 11.15 27.64 23.34
CA GLU A 75 11.98 28.84 23.32
C GLU A 75 13.26 28.62 22.50
N ASP A 76 13.89 29.71 22.06
CA ASP A 76 15.11 29.64 21.26
C ASP A 76 16.19 28.85 22.01
N ILE A 77 16.45 27.63 21.53
CA ILE A 77 17.35 26.67 22.17
C ILE A 77 18.82 27.01 21.92
N ASP A 78 19.12 27.89 20.97
CA ASP A 78 20.48 28.34 20.62
C ASP A 78 20.77 29.78 21.08
N GLY A 79 19.87 30.38 21.87
CA GLY A 79 20.11 31.65 22.55
C GLY A 79 20.36 32.85 21.63
N GLY A 80 19.67 32.90 20.49
CA GLY A 80 19.76 33.97 19.50
C GLY A 80 20.77 33.72 18.39
N ALA A 81 21.45 32.57 18.38
CA ALA A 81 22.35 32.22 17.28
C ALA A 81 21.56 31.95 15.99
N THR A 82 22.18 32.24 14.84
CA THR A 82 21.60 31.90 13.53
C THR A 82 21.67 30.40 13.31
N ILE A 83 20.53 29.78 13.05
CA ILE A 83 20.39 28.36 12.71
C ILE A 83 20.33 28.24 11.19
N TYR A 84 21.29 27.54 10.61
CA TYR A 84 21.40 27.29 9.17
C TYR A 84 20.77 25.95 8.75
N GLY A 85 20.44 25.10 9.71
CA GLY A 85 19.74 23.86 9.47
C GLY A 85 19.32 23.20 10.78
N PHE A 86 18.47 22.20 10.70
CA PHE A 86 18.07 21.39 11.85
C PHE A 86 17.67 19.98 11.42
N ASP A 87 17.63 19.07 12.39
CA ASP A 87 17.05 17.75 12.26
C ASP A 87 16.01 17.53 13.36
N ALA A 88 14.73 17.47 12.97
CA ALA A 88 13.60 17.27 13.85
C ALA A 88 12.96 15.91 13.57
N ALA A 89 12.94 15.03 14.56
CA ALA A 89 12.28 13.72 14.49
C ALA A 89 11.23 13.63 15.61
N PHE A 90 10.06 13.10 15.30
CA PHE A 90 9.00 12.88 16.27
C PHE A 90 8.07 11.76 15.84
N LYS A 91 7.33 11.22 16.79
CA LYS A 91 6.21 10.31 16.57
C LYS A 91 4.93 11.13 16.58
N VAL A 92 4.07 10.93 15.59
CA VAL A 92 2.81 11.65 15.45
C VAL A 92 1.64 10.71 15.34
N ARG A 93 0.54 11.08 16.00
CA ARG A 93 -0.77 10.45 15.82
C ARG A 93 -1.76 11.48 15.27
N ILE A 94 -2.37 11.14 14.14
CA ILE A 94 -3.42 11.92 13.49
C ILE A 94 -4.64 11.03 13.27
N GLY A 95 -5.74 11.28 13.99
CA GLY A 95 -7.00 10.54 13.81
C GLY A 95 -7.79 10.27 15.08
N GLY A 96 -8.68 9.28 15.05
CA GLY A 96 -9.54 8.94 16.20
C GLY A 96 -10.62 9.98 16.52
N GLY A 97 -10.96 10.83 15.55
CA GLY A 97 -12.04 11.81 15.60
C GLY A 97 -13.17 11.50 14.63
N SER A 98 -13.65 12.50 13.89
CA SER A 98 -14.70 12.31 12.86
C SER A 98 -14.23 11.44 11.70
N ALA A 99 -15.18 10.88 10.95
CA ALA A 99 -14.90 10.06 9.75
C ALA A 99 -14.13 10.85 8.68
N THR A 100 -14.42 12.14 8.57
CA THR A 100 -13.62 13.13 7.86
C THR A 100 -12.83 13.91 8.92
N PRO A 101 -11.57 13.57 9.21
CA PRO A 101 -10.79 14.23 10.24
C PRO A 101 -10.43 15.67 9.82
N ALA A 102 -10.32 16.57 10.78
CA ALA A 102 -10.03 17.98 10.52
C ALA A 102 -9.39 18.66 11.76
N ASP A 103 -8.67 19.78 11.62
CA ASP A 103 -8.22 20.41 10.37
C ASP A 103 -6.75 20.04 10.07
N GLY A 104 -5.94 19.77 11.10
CA GLY A 104 -4.54 19.37 10.93
C GLY A 104 -3.63 19.98 11.98
N PHE A 105 -2.32 19.88 11.76
CA PHE A 105 -1.33 20.56 12.59
C PHE A 105 -0.11 21.00 11.76
N SER A 106 0.70 21.91 12.29
CA SER A 106 1.95 22.37 11.69
C SER A 106 3.15 22.12 12.60
N PHE A 107 4.32 21.94 11.99
CA PHE A 107 5.64 22.11 12.62
C PHE A 107 6.30 23.37 12.05
N VAL A 108 6.74 24.27 12.92
CA VAL A 108 7.19 25.62 12.56
C VAL A 108 8.58 25.90 13.13
N PHE A 109 9.45 26.49 12.32
CA PHE A 109 10.70 27.13 12.75
C PHE A 109 10.77 28.55 12.19
N ALA A 110 10.66 29.57 13.05
CA ALA A 110 10.56 30.96 12.62
C ALA A 110 11.11 31.96 13.67
N PRO A 111 11.58 33.15 13.25
CA PRO A 111 12.10 34.19 14.16
C PRO A 111 11.00 34.86 15.01
N ASP A 112 9.75 34.80 14.55
CA ASP A 112 8.65 35.67 14.93
C ASP A 112 7.37 34.90 15.30
N ILE A 113 7.51 33.66 15.79
CA ILE A 113 6.39 32.90 16.36
C ILE A 113 5.86 33.67 17.57
N PRO A 114 4.59 34.10 17.64
CA PRO A 114 4.04 34.78 18.80
C PRO A 114 3.60 33.79 19.90
N ASP A 115 3.54 34.26 21.15
CA ASP A 115 2.98 33.48 22.26
C ASP A 115 1.45 33.39 22.11
N GLY A 116 0.95 32.22 21.69
CA GLY A 116 -0.47 32.01 21.45
C GLY A 116 -0.76 30.71 20.70
N ALA A 117 -2.04 30.34 20.63
CA ALA A 117 -2.47 29.23 19.78
C ALA A 117 -2.56 29.67 18.31
N PHE A 118 -2.24 28.76 17.39
CA PHE A 118 -2.32 28.98 15.94
C PHE A 118 -2.74 27.68 15.23
N SER A 119 -3.03 27.77 13.94
CA SER A 119 -3.64 26.69 13.16
C SER A 119 -2.62 25.75 12.49
N GLU A 120 -3.13 24.73 11.80
CA GLU A 120 -2.42 23.84 10.87
C GLU A 120 -1.65 24.56 9.77
N GLU A 121 -2.03 25.81 9.48
CA GLU A 121 -1.37 26.64 8.48
C GLU A 121 0.00 27.16 8.94
N GLY A 122 0.29 27.07 10.23
CA GLY A 122 1.48 27.62 10.87
C GLY A 122 1.41 29.13 11.07
N ILE A 123 2.55 29.70 11.47
CA ILE A 123 2.67 31.13 11.78
C ILE A 123 4.12 31.60 11.60
N GLY A 124 4.33 32.90 11.47
CA GLY A 124 5.66 33.52 11.34
C GLY A 124 6.25 33.44 9.93
N GLY A 125 7.34 34.19 9.73
CA GLY A 125 8.04 34.34 8.45
C GLY A 125 9.08 33.27 8.13
N GLY A 126 9.10 32.16 8.87
CA GLY A 126 10.11 31.11 8.73
C GLY A 126 9.68 29.93 7.85
N ILE A 127 10.00 28.72 8.30
CA ILE A 127 9.66 27.46 7.63
C ILE A 127 8.50 26.80 8.36
N THR A 128 7.47 26.43 7.61
CA THR A 128 6.32 25.67 8.12
C THR A 128 6.17 24.38 7.33
N ILE A 129 5.98 23.27 8.05
CA ILE A 129 5.48 22.01 7.50
C ILE A 129 4.05 21.85 7.98
N ALA A 130 3.08 22.11 7.11
CA ALA A 130 1.66 22.02 7.42
C ALA A 130 1.15 20.64 7.03
N PHE A 131 0.57 19.91 7.99
CA PHE A 131 -0.14 18.66 7.78
C PHE A 131 -1.63 18.98 7.74
N ASP A 132 -2.11 19.41 6.58
CA ASP A 132 -3.51 19.72 6.35
C ASP A 132 -4.26 18.43 6.03
N ILE A 133 -5.18 18.03 6.91
CA ILE A 133 -5.92 16.78 6.80
C ILE A 133 -7.37 17.00 6.37
N TYR A 134 -7.76 18.22 6.03
CA TYR A 134 -9.13 18.55 5.65
C TYR A 134 -9.19 19.20 4.28
N ASP A 135 -10.21 18.83 3.50
CA ASP A 135 -10.46 19.43 2.19
C ASP A 135 -11.52 20.53 2.36
N ASN A 136 -11.13 21.80 2.18
CA ASN A 136 -12.06 22.93 2.26
C ASN A 136 -12.90 23.13 0.97
N GLY A 137 -12.70 22.31 -0.06
CA GLY A 137 -13.30 22.44 -1.40
C GLY A 137 -12.47 23.32 -2.34
N GLY A 138 -12.87 23.36 -3.63
CA GLY A 138 -12.19 24.20 -4.65
C GLY A 138 -10.94 23.59 -5.27
N GLY A 139 -10.74 22.27 -5.15
CA GLY A 139 -9.57 21.57 -5.71
C GLY A 139 -8.36 21.50 -4.78
N GLU A 140 -8.53 21.97 -3.53
CA GLU A 140 -7.68 21.64 -2.39
C GLU A 140 -7.80 20.14 -2.07
N ALA A 141 -6.74 19.53 -1.56
CA ALA A 141 -6.74 18.15 -1.12
C ALA A 141 -5.98 18.10 0.20
N PRO A 142 -6.25 17.12 1.08
CA PRO A 142 -5.38 16.91 2.24
C PRO A 142 -3.94 16.79 1.74
N ALA A 143 -3.04 17.54 2.35
CA ALA A 143 -1.69 17.69 1.85
C ALA A 143 -0.70 17.89 2.98
N ILE A 144 0.56 17.56 2.70
CA ILE A 144 1.66 18.05 3.49
C ILE A 144 2.37 19.15 2.70
N ASP A 145 2.20 20.38 3.16
CA ASP A 145 2.75 21.57 2.52
C ASP A 145 4.03 22.04 3.22
N VAL A 146 4.99 22.46 2.42
CA VAL A 146 6.18 23.17 2.86
C VAL A 146 5.99 24.63 2.52
N LYS A 147 6.04 25.50 3.52
CA LYS A 147 5.94 26.96 3.35
C LYS A 147 7.22 27.65 3.80
N VAL A 148 7.62 28.69 3.08
CA VAL A 148 8.75 29.57 3.42
C VAL A 148 8.25 31.00 3.37
N GLY A 149 8.38 31.76 4.46
CA GLY A 149 7.83 33.12 4.54
C GLY A 149 6.32 33.17 4.36
N GLY A 150 5.62 32.10 4.74
CA GLY A 150 4.16 31.94 4.56
C GLY A 150 3.71 31.52 3.15
N GLN A 151 4.62 31.42 2.17
CA GLN A 151 4.29 30.99 0.80
C GLN A 151 4.54 29.49 0.63
N VAL A 152 3.60 28.76 0.02
CA VAL A 152 3.75 27.34 -0.30
C VAL A 152 4.82 27.16 -1.38
N VAL A 153 5.89 26.43 -1.07
CA VAL A 153 6.98 26.12 -2.01
C VAL A 153 6.96 24.66 -2.50
N SER A 154 6.24 23.79 -1.80
CA SER A 154 5.98 22.41 -2.21
C SER A 154 4.71 21.91 -1.54
N SER A 155 3.90 21.14 -2.27
CA SER A 155 2.70 20.49 -1.75
C SER A 155 2.71 19.00 -2.11
N THR A 156 2.54 18.14 -1.11
CA THR A 156 2.38 16.70 -1.31
C THR A 156 0.94 16.31 -1.01
N ARG A 157 0.12 16.18 -2.06
CA ARG A 157 -1.28 15.76 -1.94
C ARG A 157 -1.37 14.30 -1.49
N LEU A 158 -2.20 14.04 -0.49
CA LEU A 158 -2.42 12.74 0.13
C LEU A 158 -3.92 12.52 0.33
N THR A 159 -4.35 11.26 0.25
CA THR A 159 -5.69 10.89 0.69
C THR A 159 -5.77 10.88 2.22
N ILE A 160 -6.97 11.00 2.79
CA ILE A 160 -7.20 10.91 4.24
C ILE A 160 -6.52 9.68 4.88
N PRO A 161 -6.60 8.46 4.32
CA PRO A 161 -5.90 7.30 4.89
C PRO A 161 -4.37 7.36 4.81
N GLN A 162 -3.83 8.09 3.83
CA GLN A 162 -2.38 8.26 3.69
C GLN A 162 -1.86 9.25 4.73
N ILE A 163 -2.53 10.39 4.92
CA ILE A 163 -2.12 11.42 5.87
C ILE A 163 -2.51 11.09 7.31
N SER A 164 -3.60 10.34 7.54
CA SER A 164 -3.98 9.91 8.89
C SER A 164 -3.19 8.69 9.38
N THR A 165 -3.06 8.54 10.69
CA THR A 165 -2.44 7.39 11.37
C THR A 165 -3.43 6.57 12.20
N GLY A 166 -4.70 7.01 12.26
CA GLY A 166 -5.73 6.38 13.05
C GLY A 166 -5.42 6.45 14.55
N ASN A 167 -5.28 5.29 15.19
CA ASN A 167 -5.00 5.19 16.62
C ASN A 167 -3.53 4.90 16.95
N THR A 168 -2.66 4.91 15.94
CA THR A 168 -1.24 4.56 16.10
C THR A 168 -0.34 5.79 15.93
N PHE A 169 0.86 5.72 16.52
CA PHE A 169 1.92 6.70 16.33
C PHE A 169 2.82 6.29 15.18
N GLU A 170 3.06 7.21 14.25
CA GLU A 170 3.90 7.01 13.08
C GLU A 170 5.09 7.98 13.08
N PRO A 171 6.24 7.62 12.50
CA PRO A 171 7.40 8.49 12.46
C PRO A 171 7.21 9.62 11.45
N ALA A 172 7.56 10.83 11.88
CA ALA A 172 7.80 11.99 11.03
C ALA A 172 9.21 12.53 11.28
N ARG A 173 9.89 12.95 10.21
CA ARG A 173 11.22 13.57 10.31
C ARG A 173 11.37 14.67 9.28
N VAL A 174 11.80 15.84 9.76
CA VAL A 174 12.05 17.05 8.99
C VAL A 174 13.52 17.42 9.16
N THR A 175 14.30 17.33 8.09
CA THR A 175 15.73 17.63 8.12
C THR A 175 16.03 18.74 7.14
N LEU A 176 16.48 19.89 7.64
CA LEU A 176 17.02 20.98 6.85
C LEU A 176 18.55 20.99 6.99
N SER A 177 19.24 20.73 5.89
CA SER A 177 20.70 20.82 5.87
C SER A 177 21.19 22.28 5.92
N PRO A 178 22.38 22.56 6.47
CA PRO A 178 23.03 23.87 6.40
C PRO A 178 23.22 24.45 5.00
N ALA A 179 23.05 23.62 3.97
CA ALA A 179 23.15 23.96 2.56
C ALA A 179 21.80 24.35 1.92
N GLY A 180 20.73 24.46 2.72
CA GLY A 180 19.39 24.87 2.25
C GLY A 180 18.58 23.77 1.56
N LEU A 181 18.92 22.49 1.80
CA LEU A 181 18.19 21.35 1.26
C LEU A 181 17.35 20.69 2.35
N LEU A 182 16.05 20.55 2.11
CA LEU A 182 15.03 19.95 2.98
C LEU A 182 14.78 18.48 2.60
N THR A 183 14.76 17.60 3.60
CA THR A 183 14.29 16.23 3.48
C THR A 183 13.15 16.02 4.45
N LEU A 184 12.03 15.49 3.96
CA LEU A 184 10.81 15.24 4.72
C LEU A 184 10.42 13.79 4.58
N SER A 185 10.23 13.10 5.70
CA SER A 185 9.68 11.74 5.71
C SER A 185 8.50 11.63 6.67
N TYR A 186 7.52 10.84 6.27
CA TYR A 186 6.28 10.60 7.01
C TYR A 186 5.85 9.14 6.86
N LYS A 187 5.45 8.48 7.96
CA LYS A 187 5.11 7.04 7.99
C LYS A 187 6.21 6.15 7.39
N GLY A 188 7.47 6.55 7.61
CA GLY A 188 8.65 5.87 7.06
C GLY A 188 8.86 6.03 5.56
N GLN A 189 8.03 6.81 4.86
CA GLN A 189 8.18 7.14 3.44
C GLN A 189 8.83 8.50 3.28
N ALA A 190 9.81 8.63 2.38
CA ALA A 190 10.37 9.92 2.01
C ALA A 190 9.38 10.64 1.07
N LEU A 191 8.91 11.82 1.48
CA LEU A 191 8.05 12.68 0.67
C LEU A 191 8.88 13.66 -0.15
N LEU A 192 9.92 14.23 0.47
CA LEU A 192 10.91 15.09 -0.19
C LEU A 192 12.31 14.62 0.18
N THR A 193 13.22 14.60 -0.79
CA THR A 193 14.64 14.26 -0.57
C THR A 193 15.50 15.36 -1.16
N ASN A 194 16.32 16.00 -0.33
CA ASN A 194 17.22 17.10 -0.72
C ASN A 194 16.52 18.21 -1.52
N PHE A 195 15.27 18.51 -1.20
CA PHE A 195 14.48 19.54 -1.86
C PHE A 195 15.08 20.93 -1.58
N PRO A 196 15.52 21.68 -2.59
CA PRO A 196 16.13 22.97 -2.37
C PRO A 196 15.08 24.02 -1.98
N LEU A 197 15.30 24.74 -0.88
CA LEU A 197 14.45 25.85 -0.46
C LEU A 197 14.91 27.14 -1.18
N PRO A 198 14.10 27.73 -2.09
CA PRO A 198 14.51 28.89 -2.86
C PRO A 198 14.90 30.09 -1.98
N GLY A 199 16.07 30.68 -2.23
CA GLY A 199 16.54 31.87 -1.52
C GLY A 199 16.91 31.65 -0.05
N TYR A 200 17.00 30.40 0.41
CA TYR A 200 17.20 30.08 1.82
C TYR A 200 18.44 30.76 2.44
N GLN A 201 18.21 31.38 3.59
CA GLN A 201 19.21 31.93 4.49
C GLN A 201 18.97 31.36 5.89
N GLY A 202 20.05 31.15 6.64
CA GLY A 202 19.92 30.85 8.07
C GLY A 202 19.16 31.95 8.82
N ILE A 203 18.38 31.56 9.82
CA ILE A 203 17.57 32.45 10.66
C ILE A 203 17.78 32.09 12.14
N SER A 204 17.73 33.06 13.04
CA SER A 204 17.54 32.80 14.48
C SER A 204 16.05 32.61 14.76
N GLY A 205 15.65 31.76 15.70
CA GLY A 205 14.23 31.60 15.97
C GLY A 205 13.85 30.50 16.95
N ARG A 206 12.53 30.30 17.07
CA ARG A 206 11.90 29.32 17.96
C ARG A 206 11.31 28.17 17.14
N PHE A 207 11.10 27.03 17.81
CA PHE A 207 10.37 25.88 17.22
C PHE A 207 8.98 25.81 17.83
N ALA A 208 7.98 25.42 17.04
CA ALA A 208 6.64 25.23 17.57
C ALA A 208 5.85 24.16 16.82
N PHE A 209 4.83 23.64 17.49
CA PHE A 209 3.73 22.90 16.89
C PHE A 209 2.43 23.65 17.13
N GLY A 210 1.58 23.75 16.13
CA GLY A 210 0.24 24.34 16.27
C GLY A 210 -0.80 23.54 15.51
N GLY A 211 -2.06 23.64 15.91
CA GLY A 211 -3.12 22.86 15.28
C GLY A 211 -4.50 23.29 15.74
N ARG A 212 -5.50 22.93 14.95
CA ARG A 212 -6.90 23.23 15.26
C ARG A 212 -7.83 22.10 14.84
N THR A 213 -9.05 22.18 15.36
CA THR A 213 -10.21 21.43 14.88
C THR A 213 -11.35 22.41 14.61
N GLY A 214 -12.09 22.18 13.53
CA GLY A 214 -13.22 23.00 13.12
C GLY A 214 -14.56 22.44 13.62
N GLY A 215 -15.53 22.34 12.71
CA GLY A 215 -16.79 21.61 12.94
C GLY A 215 -16.61 20.08 12.92
N LEU A 216 -15.44 19.62 12.50
CA LEU A 216 -14.95 18.24 12.49
C LEU A 216 -13.65 18.18 13.30
N ASN A 217 -13.19 16.98 13.66
CA ASN A 217 -12.11 16.84 14.62
C ASN A 217 -11.21 15.63 14.39
N ALA A 218 -9.98 15.71 14.90
CA ALA A 218 -9.03 14.62 14.99
C ALA A 218 -8.12 14.84 16.20
N ASN A 219 -7.54 13.76 16.74
CA ASN A 219 -6.41 13.89 17.64
C ASN A 219 -5.17 14.28 16.84
N GLN A 220 -4.42 15.27 17.32
CA GLN A 220 -3.13 15.69 16.75
C GLN A 220 -2.08 15.65 17.86
N TRP A 221 -1.45 14.49 18.04
CA TRP A 221 -0.59 14.21 19.19
C TRP A 221 0.85 13.96 18.76
N ILE A 222 1.80 14.41 19.57
CA ILE A 222 3.25 14.32 19.34
C ILE A 222 3.90 13.63 20.53
N ASP A 223 4.86 12.75 20.23
CA ASP A 223 5.67 12.04 21.22
C ASP A 223 7.09 11.80 20.67
N ASP A 224 8.03 11.40 21.52
CA ASP A 224 9.43 11.12 21.18
C ASP A 224 10.08 12.25 20.33
N LEU A 225 9.86 13.50 20.72
CA LEU A 225 10.36 14.67 19.99
C LEU A 225 11.86 14.87 20.22
N GLN A 226 12.61 14.94 19.14
CA GLN A 226 14.02 15.30 19.11
C GLN A 226 14.27 16.40 18.07
N ILE A 227 14.99 17.45 18.44
CA ILE A 227 15.44 18.52 17.54
C ILE A 227 16.92 18.75 17.79
N THR A 228 17.72 18.75 16.73
CA THR A 228 19.15 19.12 16.76
C THR A 228 19.40 20.22 15.74
N THR A 229 20.07 21.30 16.12
CA THR A 229 20.33 22.44 15.22
C THR A 229 21.74 22.42 14.63
N PHE A 230 21.97 23.25 13.62
CA PHE A 230 23.28 23.42 12.97
C PHE A 230 23.56 24.92 12.77
N LEU A 231 24.68 25.39 13.31
CA LEU A 231 25.01 26.83 13.41
C LEU A 231 26.07 27.30 12.39
N THR A 232 26.70 26.38 11.66
CA THR A 232 27.71 26.73 10.65
C THR A 232 27.07 26.73 9.26
N PRO A 233 27.10 27.86 8.52
CA PRO A 233 26.51 27.94 7.20
C PRO A 233 27.25 27.04 6.21
N GLN A 234 26.51 26.37 5.34
CA GLN A 234 27.07 25.74 4.15
C GLN A 234 26.50 26.39 2.90
N THR A 235 27.28 26.36 1.84
CA THR A 235 26.86 26.74 0.49
C THR A 235 26.22 25.53 -0.18
N GLY A 236 25.02 25.73 -0.72
CA GLY A 236 24.29 24.74 -1.51
C GLY A 236 23.48 25.41 -2.60
N PHE A 237 23.13 24.65 -3.64
CA PHE A 237 22.34 25.16 -4.75
C PHE A 237 20.84 25.08 -4.41
N THR A 238 20.21 26.24 -4.20
CA THR A 238 18.76 26.36 -4.01
C THR A 238 17.99 26.46 -5.32
N VAL A 239 18.70 26.79 -6.41
CA VAL A 239 18.19 26.72 -7.79
C VAL A 239 19.33 26.22 -8.66
N GLN A 240 19.13 25.08 -9.32
CA GLN A 240 20.12 24.54 -10.26
C GLN A 240 20.08 25.32 -11.58
N PRO A 241 21.22 25.47 -12.28
CA PRO A 241 21.23 26.03 -13.61
C PRO A 241 20.47 25.14 -14.58
N ARG A 242 19.53 25.74 -15.33
CA ARG A 242 18.73 25.02 -16.32
C ARG A 242 19.43 24.95 -17.67
N SER A 243 19.19 23.86 -18.39
CA SER A 243 19.54 23.78 -19.82
C SER A 243 18.67 24.75 -20.62
N LEU A 244 19.26 25.37 -21.65
CA LEU A 244 18.61 26.38 -22.48
C LEU A 244 18.71 26.01 -23.95
N THR A 245 17.65 26.29 -24.70
CA THR A 245 17.69 26.33 -26.16
C THR A 245 17.61 27.78 -26.60
N VAL A 246 18.62 28.30 -27.28
CA VAL A 246 18.75 29.73 -27.60
C VAL A 246 18.93 29.90 -29.10
N ARG A 247 18.35 30.95 -29.67
CA ARG A 247 18.53 31.29 -31.08
C ARG A 247 19.97 31.78 -31.34
N ALA A 248 20.56 31.38 -32.46
CA ALA A 248 21.86 31.89 -32.89
C ALA A 248 21.87 33.43 -33.00
N GLY A 249 22.89 34.06 -32.42
CA GLY A 249 23.05 35.51 -32.31
C GLY A 249 22.39 36.15 -31.08
N ALA A 250 21.59 35.41 -30.31
CA ALA A 250 21.01 35.91 -29.06
C ALA A 250 21.95 35.75 -27.85
N THR A 251 21.57 36.30 -26.69
CA THR A 251 22.29 36.14 -25.43
C THR A 251 21.72 34.97 -24.64
N ALA A 252 22.56 34.04 -24.19
CA ALA A 252 22.16 32.97 -23.27
C ALA A 252 22.50 33.37 -21.82
N ASN A 253 21.50 33.38 -20.93
CA ASN A 253 21.68 33.70 -19.51
C ASN A 253 21.44 32.45 -18.66
N ILE A 254 22.50 31.88 -18.10
CA ILE A 254 22.45 30.69 -17.23
C ILE A 254 22.66 31.15 -15.80
N SER A 255 21.68 30.97 -14.92
CA SER A 255 21.74 31.40 -13.52
C SER A 255 21.63 30.23 -12.56
N ALA A 256 22.16 30.39 -11.35
CA ALA A 256 21.98 29.47 -10.25
C ALA A 256 21.68 30.23 -8.94
N GLY A 257 20.86 29.63 -8.08
CA GLY A 257 20.50 30.16 -6.77
C GLY A 257 21.29 29.46 -5.67
N ILE A 258 21.72 30.21 -4.66
CA ILE A 258 22.66 29.74 -3.65
C ILE A 258 22.12 30.03 -2.25
N ALA A 259 22.17 29.00 -1.38
CA ALA A 259 21.92 29.16 0.05
C ALA A 259 23.09 29.89 0.70
N ASN A 260 22.79 30.83 1.59
CA ASN A 260 23.82 31.54 2.37
C ASN A 260 24.93 32.16 1.47
N PRO A 261 24.60 33.07 0.53
CA PRO A 261 25.54 33.59 -0.47
C PRO A 261 26.60 34.53 0.12
N ASP A 262 26.43 35.00 1.36
CA ASP A 262 27.40 35.86 2.02
C ASP A 262 28.77 35.17 2.15
N GLY A 263 29.80 35.81 1.61
CA GLY A 263 31.17 35.26 1.58
C GLY A 263 31.39 34.13 0.57
N VAL A 264 30.44 33.84 -0.33
CA VAL A 264 30.57 32.84 -1.39
C VAL A 264 31.24 33.44 -2.62
N THR A 265 32.20 32.71 -3.19
CA THR A 265 32.82 33.04 -4.48
C THR A 265 32.36 32.08 -5.56
N PHE A 266 32.17 32.58 -6.78
CA PHE A 266 31.65 31.81 -7.91
C PHE A 266 32.70 31.64 -9.00
N GLN A 267 32.69 30.48 -9.66
CA GLN A 267 33.44 30.23 -10.88
C GLN A 267 32.64 29.33 -11.83
N TRP A 268 32.29 29.85 -13.02
CA TRP A 268 31.68 29.05 -14.08
C TRP A 268 32.69 28.24 -14.88
N PHE A 269 32.28 27.07 -15.35
CA PHE A 269 33.05 26.18 -16.21
C PHE A 269 32.27 25.88 -17.49
N LYS A 270 32.95 25.89 -18.65
CA LYS A 270 32.45 25.37 -19.94
C LYS A 270 33.17 24.06 -20.23
N ASN A 271 32.44 22.96 -20.36
CA ASN A 271 32.99 21.61 -20.61
C ASN A 271 34.14 21.27 -19.64
N ASN A 272 33.93 21.54 -18.34
CA ASN A 272 34.91 21.36 -17.26
C ASN A 272 36.15 22.28 -17.30
N VAL A 273 36.19 23.30 -18.16
CA VAL A 273 37.26 24.31 -18.20
C VAL A 273 36.75 25.63 -17.59
N PRO A 274 37.46 26.26 -16.64
CA PRO A 274 37.02 27.50 -16.01
C PRO A 274 36.95 28.66 -17.02
N ILE A 275 35.87 29.43 -16.98
CA ILE A 275 35.68 30.63 -17.80
C ILE A 275 36.24 31.83 -17.04
N VAL A 276 37.32 32.43 -17.56
CA VAL A 276 38.00 33.57 -16.92
C VAL A 276 37.02 34.73 -16.71
N GLY A 277 36.94 35.25 -15.47
CA GLY A 277 36.10 36.40 -15.11
C GLY A 277 34.62 36.10 -14.89
N ALA A 278 34.16 34.86 -15.10
CA ALA A 278 32.78 34.47 -14.87
C ALA A 278 32.54 34.13 -13.39
N THR A 279 32.48 35.17 -12.55
CA THR A 279 32.44 35.08 -11.08
C THR A 279 31.12 35.55 -10.45
N SER A 280 30.04 35.58 -11.23
CA SER A 280 28.69 35.94 -10.78
C SER A 280 27.79 34.70 -10.73
N ALA A 281 26.71 34.75 -9.93
CA ALA A 281 25.71 33.68 -9.88
C ALA A 281 24.94 33.48 -11.21
N THR A 282 25.00 34.47 -12.11
CA THR A 282 24.49 34.39 -13.49
C THR A 282 25.65 34.52 -14.48
N LEU A 283 25.74 33.58 -15.41
CA LEU A 283 26.60 33.60 -16.59
C LEU A 283 25.81 34.15 -17.78
N SER A 284 26.28 35.26 -18.35
CA SER A 284 25.73 35.84 -19.57
C SER A 284 26.67 35.58 -20.75
N LEU A 285 26.14 34.97 -21.81
CA LEU A 285 26.87 34.61 -23.03
C LEU A 285 26.25 35.36 -24.21
N PRO A 286 26.74 36.57 -24.56
CA PRO A 286 26.18 37.33 -25.67
C PRO A 286 26.56 36.73 -27.02
N GLY A 287 25.63 36.76 -27.98
CA GLY A 287 25.88 36.43 -29.38
C GLY A 287 26.27 34.96 -29.62
N VAL A 288 25.57 34.02 -28.98
CA VAL A 288 25.89 32.58 -29.09
C VAL A 288 25.77 32.08 -30.53
N THR A 289 26.62 31.15 -30.93
CA THR A 289 26.61 30.59 -32.29
C THR A 289 26.27 29.10 -32.28
N THR A 290 25.92 28.51 -33.43
CA THR A 290 25.68 27.06 -33.52
C THR A 290 26.89 26.22 -33.11
N ALA A 291 28.11 26.78 -33.14
CA ALA A 291 29.31 26.13 -32.63
C ALA A 291 29.36 26.02 -31.09
N ASP A 292 28.54 26.79 -30.36
CA ASP A 292 28.39 26.69 -28.92
C ASP A 292 27.37 25.61 -28.49
N SER A 293 26.60 25.07 -29.43
CA SER A 293 25.58 24.06 -29.18
C SER A 293 26.20 22.76 -28.63
N GLY A 294 25.59 22.20 -27.59
CA GLY A 294 26.08 21.03 -26.86
C GLY A 294 27.13 21.34 -25.79
N ALA A 295 27.57 22.59 -25.64
CA ALA A 295 28.44 22.98 -24.54
C ALA A 295 27.72 22.85 -23.21
N LYS A 296 28.42 22.29 -22.21
CA LYS A 296 27.92 22.10 -20.86
C LYS A 296 28.51 23.14 -19.91
N TYR A 297 27.66 23.72 -19.08
CA TYR A 297 28.00 24.73 -18.11
C TYR A 297 27.70 24.26 -16.70
N LYS A 298 28.63 24.48 -15.78
CA LYS A 298 28.41 24.26 -14.36
C LYS A 298 29.04 25.39 -13.55
N LEU A 299 28.46 25.67 -12.39
CA LEU A 299 28.97 26.65 -11.44
C LEU A 299 29.60 25.92 -10.26
N VAL A 300 30.80 26.34 -9.87
CA VAL A 300 31.40 25.98 -8.59
C VAL A 300 31.26 27.17 -7.67
N ALA A 301 30.61 26.96 -6.53
CA ALA A 301 30.44 27.94 -5.47
C ALA A 301 31.33 27.53 -4.29
N THR A 302 32.30 28.38 -3.95
CA THR A 302 33.20 28.15 -2.81
C THR A 302 32.79 29.06 -1.67
N GLY A 303 32.19 28.47 -0.64
CA GLY A 303 31.81 29.15 0.58
C GLY A 303 32.86 28.99 1.69
N PRO A 304 32.60 29.60 2.86
CA PRO A 304 33.53 29.58 3.99
C PRO A 304 33.74 28.18 4.59
N ASN A 305 32.76 27.28 4.49
CA ASN A 305 32.77 25.99 5.18
C ASN A 305 32.67 24.76 4.25
N ASN A 306 32.36 24.95 2.96
CA ASN A 306 32.33 23.89 1.97
C ASN A 306 32.39 24.45 0.53
N ILE A 307 32.59 23.55 -0.42
CA ILE A 307 32.50 23.82 -1.87
C ILE A 307 31.28 23.05 -2.40
N ALA A 308 30.42 23.74 -3.14
CA ALA A 308 29.32 23.15 -3.88
C ALA A 308 29.58 23.23 -5.39
N THR A 309 29.18 22.18 -6.12
CA THR A 309 29.19 22.17 -7.59
C THR A 309 27.77 21.94 -8.07
N SER A 310 27.31 22.78 -9.01
CA SER A 310 25.98 22.66 -9.60
C SER A 310 25.88 21.42 -10.48
N GLU A 311 24.65 21.06 -10.83
CA GLU A 311 24.42 20.19 -11.99
C GLU A 311 24.90 20.86 -13.29
N GLU A 312 25.09 20.07 -14.35
CA GLU A 312 25.48 20.57 -15.67
C GLU A 312 24.25 21.03 -16.46
N ALA A 313 24.22 22.30 -16.86
CA ALA A 313 23.28 22.84 -17.84
C ALA A 313 23.84 22.72 -19.26
N THR A 314 23.05 22.22 -20.20
CA THR A 314 23.45 22.16 -21.62
C THR A 314 22.88 23.37 -22.36
N LEU A 315 23.73 24.04 -23.15
CA LEU A 315 23.29 25.07 -24.10
C LEU A 315 23.07 24.41 -25.46
N THR A 316 21.85 24.49 -25.98
CA THR A 316 21.52 24.15 -27.37
C THR A 316 21.35 25.44 -28.14
N VAL A 317 22.04 25.58 -29.28
CA VAL A 317 21.89 26.76 -30.15
C VAL A 317 21.25 26.35 -31.46
N VAL A 318 20.13 26.99 -31.82
CA VAL A 318 19.38 26.72 -33.04
C VAL A 318 19.48 27.91 -33.98
N ASP A 319 19.74 27.64 -35.26
CA ASP A 319 19.75 28.68 -36.28
C ASP A 319 18.33 28.92 -36.79
N ILE A 320 17.74 30.03 -36.36
CA ILE A 320 16.43 30.51 -36.82
C ILE A 320 16.68 31.82 -37.57
N PRO A 321 16.62 31.82 -38.92
CA PRO A 321 16.83 33.02 -39.72
C PRO A 321 15.80 34.10 -39.40
N LEU A 322 16.24 35.36 -39.37
CA LEU A 322 15.37 36.53 -39.29
C LEU A 322 15.08 37.08 -40.69
N PRO A 323 14.01 37.86 -40.87
CA PRO A 323 13.72 38.51 -42.15
C PRO A 323 14.85 39.46 -42.56
N ALA A 324 15.63 39.09 -43.59
CA ALA A 324 16.71 39.92 -44.11
C ALA A 324 16.19 41.12 -44.92
N VAL A 325 15.10 40.93 -45.66
CA VAL A 325 14.37 41.96 -46.41
C VAL A 325 12.88 41.76 -46.12
N PRO A 326 12.35 42.34 -45.04
CA PRO A 326 10.97 42.09 -44.64
C PRO A 326 9.98 42.76 -45.61
N LYS A 327 8.88 42.07 -45.89
CA LYS A 327 7.76 42.58 -46.69
C LYS A 327 6.97 43.67 -45.96
N VAL A 328 6.87 43.57 -44.64
CA VAL A 328 6.32 44.60 -43.74
C VAL A 328 7.41 45.00 -42.76
N SER A 329 7.63 46.31 -42.58
CA SER A 329 8.58 46.84 -41.57
C SER A 329 7.98 48.08 -40.93
N LEU A 330 7.57 47.96 -39.66
CA LEU A 330 6.95 49.02 -38.88
C LEU A 330 7.74 49.24 -37.58
N ASN A 331 8.35 50.41 -37.44
CA ASN A 331 9.04 50.85 -36.21
C ASN A 331 8.22 51.85 -35.38
N PHE A 332 7.03 52.26 -35.86
CA PHE A 332 6.11 53.17 -35.18
C PHE A 332 6.65 54.57 -34.80
N ASP A 333 7.89 54.91 -35.16
CA ASP A 333 8.57 56.18 -34.83
C ASP A 333 7.90 57.44 -35.39
N ASP A 334 7.14 57.31 -36.48
CA ASP A 334 6.49 58.45 -37.16
C ASP A 334 5.05 58.69 -36.70
N ALA A 335 4.57 57.94 -35.69
CA ALA A 335 3.20 57.98 -35.17
C ALA A 335 2.11 57.63 -36.19
N THR A 336 2.45 57.07 -37.35
CA THR A 336 1.47 56.77 -38.40
C THR A 336 0.96 55.34 -38.30
N VAL A 337 -0.36 55.17 -38.46
CA VAL A 337 -0.98 53.87 -38.69
C VAL A 337 -0.93 53.59 -40.20
N PRO A 338 -0.36 52.47 -40.67
CA PRO A 338 -0.41 52.11 -42.08
C PRO A 338 -1.85 52.10 -42.60
N ALA A 339 -2.09 52.54 -43.84
CA ALA A 339 -3.44 52.68 -44.38
C ALA A 339 -4.24 51.36 -44.46
N ASP A 340 -3.55 50.22 -44.41
CA ASP A 340 -4.11 48.87 -44.41
C ASP A 340 -4.04 48.16 -43.04
N ALA A 341 -3.72 48.94 -42.00
CA ALA A 341 -3.76 48.53 -40.60
C ALA A 341 -5.00 49.09 -39.89
N VAL A 342 -5.52 48.33 -38.93
CA VAL A 342 -6.63 48.73 -38.07
C VAL A 342 -6.20 48.61 -36.61
N VAL A 343 -6.35 49.69 -35.86
CA VAL A 343 -6.09 49.73 -34.41
C VAL A 343 -7.43 49.84 -33.69
N THR A 344 -7.71 48.95 -32.73
CA THR A 344 -9.00 48.92 -32.01
C THR A 344 -8.85 48.73 -30.51
N GLY A 345 -9.91 49.05 -29.75
CA GLY A 345 -9.93 48.90 -28.30
C GLY A 345 -9.06 49.94 -27.60
N SER A 346 -8.29 49.51 -26.60
CA SER A 346 -7.33 50.34 -25.86
C SER A 346 -6.03 50.63 -26.62
N ALA A 347 -5.85 50.07 -27.81
CA ALA A 347 -4.59 50.17 -28.53
C ALA A 347 -4.36 51.55 -29.16
N PHE A 348 -3.12 52.04 -29.11
CA PHE A 348 -2.70 53.27 -29.79
C PHE A 348 -1.20 53.28 -30.10
N ILE A 349 -0.77 54.14 -31.01
CA ILE A 349 0.65 54.39 -31.29
C ILE A 349 1.10 55.63 -30.51
N ASP A 350 2.20 55.50 -29.78
CA ASP A 350 2.88 56.58 -29.07
C ASP A 350 4.20 56.91 -29.77
N THR A 351 4.63 58.17 -29.72
CA THR A 351 5.93 58.62 -30.27
C THR A 351 7.09 58.40 -29.31
N THR A 352 6.81 58.00 -28.07
CA THR A 352 7.80 57.79 -27.03
C THR A 352 7.55 56.50 -26.24
N GLY A 353 8.64 55.90 -25.76
CA GLY A 353 8.60 54.71 -24.89
C GLY A 353 8.82 53.37 -25.60
N GLY A 354 9.15 53.38 -26.89
CA GLY A 354 9.67 52.23 -27.65
C GLY A 354 11.13 51.93 -27.37
N VAL A 355 11.72 51.06 -28.19
CA VAL A 355 13.12 50.62 -28.04
C VAL A 355 14.04 51.82 -28.21
N GLY A 356 14.87 52.12 -27.20
CA GLY A 356 15.72 53.31 -27.20
C GLY A 356 14.96 54.63 -26.99
N GLY A 357 13.69 54.57 -26.57
CA GLY A 357 12.85 55.73 -26.28
C GLY A 357 12.08 56.29 -27.48
N THR A 358 12.00 55.55 -28.59
CA THR A 358 11.36 55.97 -29.85
C THR A 358 9.85 55.64 -29.85
N GLY A 359 9.21 55.59 -31.03
CA GLY A 359 7.79 55.29 -31.14
C GLY A 359 7.45 53.84 -30.81
N VAL A 360 6.18 53.55 -30.47
CA VAL A 360 5.75 52.23 -29.99
C VAL A 360 4.26 52.01 -30.19
N LEU A 361 3.88 50.77 -30.51
CA LEU A 361 2.49 50.31 -30.44
C LEU A 361 2.17 49.84 -29.01
N LYS A 362 1.23 50.50 -28.34
CA LYS A 362 0.74 50.09 -27.02
C LYS A 362 -0.62 49.42 -27.20
N LEU A 363 -0.74 48.13 -26.91
CA LEU A 363 -2.05 47.46 -26.91
C LEU A 363 -2.79 47.69 -25.59
N THR A 364 -2.05 47.70 -24.49
CA THR A 364 -2.52 48.07 -23.15
C THR A 364 -1.47 48.92 -22.43
N VAL A 365 -1.89 49.60 -21.37
CA VAL A 365 -1.04 50.28 -20.39
C VAL A 365 -1.33 49.73 -18.99
N ASN A 366 -0.61 50.21 -17.96
CA ASN A 366 -0.79 49.84 -16.54
C ASN A 366 -2.15 50.30 -15.97
N GLU A 367 -3.23 49.76 -16.53
CA GLU A 367 -4.63 49.99 -16.16
C GLU A 367 -5.41 48.68 -16.29
N ASN A 368 -6.41 48.51 -15.43
CA ASN A 368 -7.27 47.33 -15.37
C ASN A 368 -8.33 47.35 -16.49
N GLY A 369 -8.78 46.18 -16.95
CA GLY A 369 -9.93 46.01 -17.85
C GLY A 369 -9.69 46.47 -19.29
N GLN A 370 -8.43 46.61 -19.70
CA GLN A 370 -8.05 46.99 -21.05
C GLN A 370 -7.98 45.79 -22.01
N ALA A 371 -8.35 46.03 -23.26
CA ALA A 371 -8.34 45.08 -24.36
C ALA A 371 -8.06 45.85 -25.67
N GLY A 372 -6.95 45.55 -26.35
CA GLY A 372 -6.49 46.31 -27.51
C GLY A 372 -5.86 45.44 -28.59
N THR A 373 -6.03 45.83 -29.86
CA THR A 373 -5.47 45.07 -30.99
C THR A 373 -4.91 45.97 -32.10
N PHE A 374 -3.98 45.38 -32.85
CA PHE A 374 -3.43 45.90 -34.09
C PHE A 374 -3.54 44.83 -35.18
N GLN A 375 -4.30 45.13 -36.23
CA GLN A 375 -4.59 44.20 -37.31
C GLN A 375 -4.01 44.71 -38.64
N LEU A 376 -3.32 43.85 -39.38
CA LEU A 376 -2.91 44.09 -40.77
C LEU A 376 -3.77 43.26 -41.72
N SER A 377 -4.20 43.91 -42.80
CA SER A 377 -4.85 43.24 -43.93
C SER A 377 -3.89 42.30 -44.67
N ASP A 378 -4.44 41.46 -45.54
CA ASP A 378 -3.67 40.55 -46.39
C ASP A 378 -2.62 41.28 -47.25
N ARG A 379 -1.36 40.88 -47.08
CA ARG A 379 -0.21 41.46 -47.78
C ARG A 379 0.16 40.70 -49.06
N ASP A 380 -0.44 39.55 -49.29
CA ASP A 380 -0.12 38.61 -50.36
C ASP A 380 -1.15 38.59 -51.50
N GLY A 381 -2.18 39.44 -51.43
CA GLY A 381 -3.14 39.62 -52.52
C GLY A 381 -3.98 38.37 -52.81
N GLY A 382 -4.31 37.60 -51.77
CA GLY A 382 -5.06 36.36 -51.83
C GLY A 382 -4.23 35.16 -52.26
N LEU A 383 -2.90 35.28 -52.39
CA LEU A 383 -2.04 34.14 -52.68
C LEU A 383 -1.88 33.23 -51.44
N PRO A 384 -1.71 31.91 -51.62
CA PRO A 384 -1.49 30.98 -50.53
C PRO A 384 -0.12 31.20 -49.87
N VAL A 385 -0.11 31.47 -48.57
CA VAL A 385 1.09 31.58 -47.73
C VAL A 385 1.43 30.20 -47.17
N PHE A 386 2.57 29.64 -47.56
CA PHE A 386 3.05 28.33 -47.12
C PHE A 386 3.99 28.42 -45.92
N GLY A 387 4.61 29.58 -45.68
CA GLY A 387 5.48 29.84 -44.53
C GLY A 387 5.62 31.34 -44.29
N PHE A 388 6.12 31.73 -43.13
CA PHE A 388 6.37 33.14 -42.80
C PHE A 388 7.41 33.27 -41.68
N THR A 389 7.98 34.46 -41.52
CA THR A 389 8.75 34.83 -40.33
C THR A 389 8.31 36.21 -39.87
N ALA A 390 7.78 36.28 -38.65
CA ALA A 390 7.44 37.51 -37.94
C ALA A 390 8.47 37.76 -36.85
N GLN A 391 8.94 39.00 -36.74
CA GLN A 391 9.82 39.46 -35.67
C GLN A 391 9.30 40.79 -35.12
N PHE A 392 9.29 40.96 -33.81
CA PHE A 392 8.99 42.23 -33.15
C PHE A 392 9.63 42.27 -31.76
N ASP A 393 9.76 43.45 -31.18
CA ASP A 393 10.16 43.63 -29.79
C ASP A 393 8.91 43.79 -28.92
N ALA A 394 8.84 43.09 -27.80
CA ALA A 394 7.72 43.13 -26.87
C ALA A 394 8.18 43.58 -25.48
N ARG A 395 7.39 44.43 -24.83
CA ARG A 395 7.48 44.74 -23.41
C ARG A 395 6.25 44.17 -22.72
N VAL A 396 6.49 43.37 -21.69
CA VAL A 396 5.46 42.70 -20.87
C VAL A 396 5.80 43.00 -19.41
N GLY A 397 5.19 44.03 -18.81
CA GLY A 397 5.56 44.41 -17.45
C GLY A 397 5.17 45.83 -17.04
N GLY A 398 5.66 46.26 -15.87
CA GLY A 398 5.41 47.60 -15.33
C GLY A 398 3.99 47.79 -14.75
N GLY A 399 3.27 46.69 -14.55
CA GLY A 399 1.95 46.60 -13.94
C GLY A 399 1.96 46.20 -12.45
N SER A 400 0.95 45.45 -12.01
CA SER A 400 0.82 44.96 -10.62
C SER A 400 1.83 43.86 -10.27
N ASP A 401 2.05 43.61 -8.97
CA ASP A 401 2.93 42.52 -8.49
C ASP A 401 2.45 41.15 -8.99
N VAL A 402 1.14 40.92 -8.91
CA VAL A 402 0.48 39.82 -9.60
C VAL A 402 0.30 40.23 -11.07
N PRO A 403 0.79 39.43 -12.04
CA PRO A 403 0.63 39.74 -13.46
C PRO A 403 -0.83 39.73 -13.90
N ALA A 404 -1.14 40.51 -14.94
CA ALA A 404 -2.40 40.43 -15.68
C ALA A 404 -2.37 39.30 -16.73
N ASP A 405 -3.46 39.10 -17.47
CA ASP A 405 -3.65 38.01 -18.45
C ASP A 405 -2.52 37.84 -19.48
N GLY A 406 -2.55 38.51 -20.64
CA GLY A 406 -1.57 38.19 -21.69
C GLY A 406 -1.77 38.84 -23.05
N PHE A 407 -0.97 38.40 -24.01
CA PHE A 407 -1.02 38.83 -25.41
C PHE A 407 -0.93 37.67 -26.39
N SER A 408 -1.33 37.91 -27.64
CA SER A 408 -1.31 36.92 -28.71
C SER A 408 -0.88 37.48 -30.05
N PHE A 409 -0.38 36.59 -30.89
CA PHE A 409 -0.14 36.77 -32.31
C PHE A 409 -1.03 35.80 -33.09
N SER A 410 -1.82 36.31 -34.04
CA SER A 410 -2.65 35.50 -34.94
C SER A 410 -2.29 35.72 -36.39
N LEU A 411 -2.29 34.63 -37.17
CA LEU A 411 -2.24 34.67 -38.63
C LEU A 411 -3.30 33.72 -39.21
N GLY A 412 -4.27 34.26 -39.95
CA GLY A 412 -5.40 33.47 -40.46
C GLY A 412 -6.25 34.21 -41.48
N SER A 413 -7.00 33.44 -42.28
CA SER A 413 -7.92 33.98 -43.30
C SER A 413 -9.27 34.39 -42.73
N ASP A 414 -9.63 33.86 -41.56
CA ASP A 414 -10.92 33.99 -40.91
C ASP A 414 -10.91 34.99 -39.74
N ILE A 415 -9.90 35.85 -39.68
CA ILE A 415 -9.82 36.92 -38.69
C ILE A 415 -10.98 37.92 -38.95
N PRO A 416 -11.93 38.06 -38.00
CA PRO A 416 -13.10 38.91 -38.14
C PRO A 416 -12.73 40.39 -37.99
N GLU A 417 -13.58 41.28 -38.53
CA GLU A 417 -13.40 42.74 -38.36
C GLU A 417 -13.83 43.23 -36.98
N THR A 418 -14.74 42.51 -36.31
CA THR A 418 -15.14 42.72 -34.92
C THR A 418 -14.54 41.63 -34.05
N LEU A 419 -13.78 42.03 -33.03
CA LEU A 419 -12.90 41.13 -32.28
C LEU A 419 -13.55 40.64 -30.97
N PRO A 420 -13.29 39.39 -30.54
CA PRO A 420 -13.86 38.79 -29.33
C PRO A 420 -13.26 39.39 -28.04
N GLY A 421 -13.86 39.09 -26.88
CA GLY A 421 -13.38 39.54 -25.56
C GLY A 421 -12.13 38.81 -25.05
N ASP A 422 -11.89 37.59 -25.53
CA ASP A 422 -10.75 36.74 -25.14
C ASP A 422 -9.58 36.89 -26.12
N LEU A 423 -8.95 38.06 -26.08
CA LEU A 423 -7.92 38.49 -27.02
C LEU A 423 -6.54 37.85 -26.79
N GLU A 424 -6.19 37.55 -25.55
CA GLU A 424 -5.02 36.79 -25.12
C GLU A 424 -5.00 35.37 -25.67
N GLU A 425 -6.18 34.80 -25.94
CA GLU A 425 -6.34 33.46 -26.53
C GLU A 425 -6.17 33.44 -28.06
N GLY A 426 -6.01 34.63 -28.64
CA GLY A 426 -5.82 34.84 -30.07
C GLY A 426 -7.12 34.78 -30.87
N VAL A 427 -7.10 35.51 -31.98
CA VAL A 427 -8.26 35.75 -32.84
C VAL A 427 -8.25 34.79 -34.05
N GLY A 428 -9.43 34.30 -34.44
CA GLY A 428 -9.62 33.42 -35.59
C GLY A 428 -9.31 31.94 -35.30
N SER A 429 -9.58 31.06 -36.25
CA SER A 429 -9.26 29.61 -36.18
C SER A 429 -7.93 29.25 -36.84
N GLY A 430 -7.27 30.21 -37.49
CA GLY A 430 -5.92 30.07 -38.05
C GLY A 430 -4.83 29.81 -37.00
N LEU A 431 -3.59 30.16 -37.34
CA LEU A 431 -2.47 30.04 -36.40
C LEU A 431 -2.60 31.10 -35.31
N ARG A 432 -2.47 30.69 -34.05
CA ARG A 432 -2.40 31.57 -32.89
C ARG A 432 -1.23 31.17 -32.01
N VAL A 433 -0.43 32.15 -31.60
CA VAL A 433 0.61 31.99 -30.59
C VAL A 433 0.24 32.89 -29.43
N THR A 434 -0.07 32.30 -28.29
CA THR A 434 -0.53 33.01 -27.09
C THR A 434 0.60 33.06 -26.08
N PHE A 435 0.73 34.18 -25.40
CA PHE A 435 1.70 34.43 -24.33
C PHE A 435 0.89 34.78 -23.09
N ASP A 436 0.59 33.75 -22.32
CA ASP A 436 -0.19 33.86 -21.09
C ASP A 436 0.75 34.13 -19.91
N VAL A 437 0.37 35.12 -19.12
CA VAL A 437 1.17 35.72 -18.06
C VAL A 437 0.49 35.52 -16.69
N TYR A 438 -0.76 35.03 -16.62
CA TYR A 438 -1.50 34.85 -15.37
C TYR A 438 -2.17 33.49 -15.25
N ASP A 439 -2.09 32.87 -14.05
CA ASP A 439 -2.80 31.62 -13.74
C ASP A 439 -4.19 31.95 -13.18
N ASN A 440 -5.24 31.63 -13.94
CA ASN A 440 -6.63 31.86 -13.55
C ASN A 440 -7.17 30.88 -12.49
N GLY A 441 -6.32 30.06 -11.84
CA GLY A 441 -6.72 29.16 -10.75
C GLY A 441 -7.21 27.78 -11.22
N GLY A 442 -7.10 27.49 -12.52
CA GLY A 442 -7.41 26.17 -13.11
C GLY A 442 -6.18 25.26 -13.27
N GLY A 443 -5.00 25.70 -12.83
CA GLY A 443 -3.72 25.01 -13.08
C GLY A 443 -3.11 25.33 -14.45
N GLU A 444 -3.59 26.38 -15.12
CA GLU A 444 -2.92 27.02 -16.26
C GLU A 444 -1.75 27.84 -15.72
N ALA A 445 -0.53 27.33 -15.84
CA ALA A 445 0.63 28.15 -15.50
C ALA A 445 0.89 29.14 -16.64
N PRO A 446 1.54 30.30 -16.38
CA PRO A 446 2.02 31.18 -17.44
C PRO A 446 2.71 30.36 -18.53
N SER A 447 2.28 30.54 -19.77
CA SER A 447 2.61 29.65 -20.88
C SER A 447 2.83 30.41 -22.16
N VAL A 448 3.53 29.77 -23.08
CA VAL A 448 3.47 30.12 -24.49
C VAL A 448 2.85 28.95 -25.22
N ASP A 449 1.70 29.16 -25.87
CA ASP A 449 0.95 28.10 -26.54
C ASP A 449 0.83 28.37 -28.04
N ILE A 450 0.83 27.28 -28.80
CA ILE A 450 0.56 27.27 -30.23
C ILE A 450 -0.82 26.65 -30.41
N LYS A 451 -1.73 27.36 -31.07
CA LYS A 451 -3.09 26.90 -31.35
C LYS A 451 -3.35 26.98 -32.86
N TYR A 452 -4.04 25.98 -33.40
CA TYR A 452 -4.44 25.92 -34.80
C TYR A 452 -5.74 25.12 -34.96
N ALA A 453 -6.65 25.58 -35.82
CA ALA A 453 -7.96 24.98 -36.05
C ALA A 453 -8.77 24.75 -34.75
N GLY A 454 -8.66 25.69 -33.80
CA GLY A 454 -9.34 25.61 -32.51
C GLY A 454 -8.73 24.62 -31.50
N GLN A 455 -7.61 23.97 -31.83
CA GLN A 455 -6.91 23.01 -30.95
C GLN A 455 -5.59 23.60 -30.44
N VAL A 456 -5.19 23.24 -29.23
CA VAL A 456 -3.83 23.49 -28.72
C VAL A 456 -2.89 22.46 -29.33
N VAL A 457 -1.93 22.93 -30.14
CA VAL A 457 -0.93 22.11 -30.83
C VAL A 457 0.27 21.81 -29.93
N ALA A 458 0.74 22.82 -29.20
CA ALA A 458 1.82 22.69 -28.23
C ALA A 458 1.68 23.75 -27.14
N SER A 459 2.14 23.41 -25.93
CA SER A 459 2.12 24.31 -24.78
C SER A 459 3.47 24.21 -24.05
N LYS A 460 3.99 25.37 -23.62
CA LYS A 460 5.20 25.43 -22.81
C LYS A 460 4.96 26.33 -21.60
N LYS A 461 4.78 25.71 -20.44
CA LYS A 461 4.74 26.40 -19.14
C LYS A 461 6.11 27.02 -18.84
N LEU A 462 6.11 28.27 -18.42
CA LEU A 462 7.29 29.05 -18.06
C LEU A 462 7.06 29.72 -16.69
N PRO A 463 8.11 29.92 -15.89
CA PRO A 463 7.98 30.75 -14.71
C PRO A 463 7.64 32.18 -15.14
N ILE A 464 6.85 32.88 -14.33
CA ILE A 464 6.42 34.25 -14.64
C ILE A 464 7.60 35.19 -14.94
N SER A 465 8.72 35.01 -14.24
CA SER A 465 9.96 35.77 -14.43
C SER A 465 10.64 35.55 -15.79
N ALA A 466 10.24 34.52 -16.54
CA ALA A 466 10.73 34.29 -17.90
C ALA A 466 9.86 34.97 -18.97
N ILE A 467 8.60 35.28 -18.66
CA ILE A 467 7.68 35.97 -19.58
C ILE A 467 7.67 37.48 -19.31
N ARG A 468 7.59 37.91 -18.04
CA ARG A 468 7.63 39.34 -17.69
C ARG A 468 9.03 39.92 -17.91
N THR A 469 9.09 41.04 -18.62
CA THR A 469 10.30 41.78 -18.99
C THR A 469 10.54 43.00 -18.11
N GLY A 470 9.57 43.35 -17.25
CA GLY A 470 9.57 44.59 -16.48
C GLY A 470 9.45 45.80 -17.42
N ASP A 471 10.40 46.72 -17.33
CA ASP A 471 10.43 47.92 -18.17
C ASP A 471 11.19 47.75 -19.49
N GLY A 472 11.82 46.59 -19.70
CA GLY A 472 12.61 46.29 -20.90
C GLY A 472 11.79 45.72 -22.05
N PHE A 473 12.29 45.90 -23.28
CA PHE A 473 11.82 45.20 -24.47
C PHE A 473 12.66 43.94 -24.72
N VAL A 474 12.01 42.87 -25.16
CA VAL A 474 12.65 41.62 -25.55
C VAL A 474 12.23 41.20 -26.96
N PRO A 475 13.13 40.59 -27.75
CA PRO A 475 12.79 40.16 -29.10
C PRO A 475 11.89 38.92 -29.09
N VAL A 476 10.89 38.93 -29.97
CA VAL A 476 9.99 37.81 -30.26
C VAL A 476 10.14 37.43 -31.72
N VAL A 477 10.23 36.14 -32.01
CA VAL A 477 10.26 35.60 -33.37
C VAL A 477 9.25 34.46 -33.47
N ILE A 478 8.38 34.51 -34.48
CA ILE A 478 7.46 33.42 -34.82
C ILE A 478 7.72 33.06 -36.27
N ARG A 479 8.12 31.81 -36.51
CA ARG A 479 8.51 31.34 -37.84
C ARG A 479 7.77 30.06 -38.19
N MET A 480 6.98 30.12 -39.26
CA MET A 480 6.39 28.93 -39.89
C MET A 480 7.21 28.58 -41.12
N GLU A 481 7.79 27.40 -41.13
CA GLU A 481 8.46 26.85 -42.30
C GLU A 481 7.45 26.45 -43.37
N THR A 482 7.90 26.37 -44.63
CA THR A 482 7.07 25.84 -45.74
C THR A 482 6.66 24.37 -45.55
N ASP A 483 7.30 23.73 -44.58
CA ASP A 483 6.99 22.41 -44.09
C ASP A 483 6.11 22.49 -42.81
N GLY A 484 5.35 23.55 -42.59
CA GLY A 484 4.34 23.62 -41.52
C GLY A 484 4.87 23.38 -40.11
N SER A 485 6.19 23.37 -39.91
CA SER A 485 6.82 23.37 -38.61
C SER A 485 6.92 24.81 -38.11
N LEU A 486 6.67 25.01 -36.82
CA LEU A 486 6.65 26.31 -36.18
C LEU A 486 7.76 26.41 -35.13
N ASP A 487 8.52 27.49 -35.22
CA ASP A 487 9.42 27.96 -34.18
C ASP A 487 8.83 29.19 -33.49
N VAL A 488 8.95 29.24 -32.16
CA VAL A 488 8.62 30.42 -31.35
C VAL A 488 9.81 30.74 -30.46
N VAL A 489 10.35 31.94 -30.63
CA VAL A 489 11.46 32.48 -29.84
C VAL A 489 10.94 33.65 -29.02
N TYR A 490 11.25 33.67 -27.72
CA TYR A 490 10.93 34.75 -26.81
C TYR A 490 12.15 35.11 -25.98
N ASN A 491 12.53 36.39 -25.96
CA ASN A 491 13.72 36.88 -25.26
C ASN A 491 15.01 36.10 -25.63
N GLY A 492 15.13 35.72 -26.91
CA GLY A 492 16.25 34.94 -27.43
C GLY A 492 16.21 33.43 -27.16
N GLU A 493 15.39 32.98 -26.22
CA GLU A 493 15.16 31.55 -25.96
C GLU A 493 14.18 30.97 -26.98
N VAL A 494 14.47 29.78 -27.49
CA VAL A 494 13.56 29.01 -28.35
C VAL A 494 12.59 28.26 -27.44
N ILE A 495 11.36 28.76 -27.35
CA ILE A 495 10.30 28.22 -26.50
C ILE A 495 9.66 26.99 -27.15
N HIS A 496 9.40 27.08 -28.45
CA HIS A 496 8.96 25.99 -29.31
C HIS A 496 9.91 25.88 -30.50
N ASN A 497 10.35 24.66 -30.81
CA ASN A 497 11.32 24.40 -31.89
C ASN A 497 10.76 23.29 -32.79
N ASN A 498 10.62 23.58 -34.08
CA ASN A 498 10.19 22.64 -35.11
C ASN A 498 8.86 21.91 -34.78
N VAL A 499 7.89 22.64 -34.21
CA VAL A 499 6.58 22.08 -33.84
C VAL A 499 5.74 21.90 -35.10
N LEU A 500 5.53 20.66 -35.53
CA LEU A 500 4.66 20.38 -36.68
C LEU A 500 3.21 20.77 -36.36
N VAL A 501 2.64 21.68 -37.15
CA VAL A 501 1.23 22.07 -37.04
C VAL A 501 0.36 21.09 -37.84
N PRO A 502 -0.45 20.22 -37.19
CA PRO A 502 -1.21 19.20 -37.90
C PRO A 502 -2.24 19.80 -38.86
N GLY A 503 -2.30 19.26 -40.07
CA GLY A 503 -3.24 19.73 -41.10
C GLY A 503 -2.93 21.09 -41.71
N PHE A 504 -1.82 21.74 -41.35
CA PHE A 504 -1.37 22.97 -42.03
C PHE A 504 -0.91 22.66 -43.46
N SER A 505 -1.46 23.39 -44.42
CA SER A 505 -1.12 23.30 -45.85
C SER A 505 -0.68 24.67 -46.39
N SER A 506 -1.56 25.66 -46.34
CA SER A 506 -1.29 27.07 -46.65
C SER A 506 -2.41 27.96 -46.12
N LEU A 507 -2.13 29.25 -45.91
CA LEU A 507 -3.13 30.26 -45.54
C LEU A 507 -3.40 31.20 -46.73
N THR A 508 -4.59 31.14 -47.31
CA THR A 508 -5.01 32.01 -48.41
C THR A 508 -5.74 33.23 -47.84
N GLY A 509 -5.31 34.45 -48.20
CA GLY A 509 -5.92 35.68 -47.66
C GLY A 509 -5.54 35.95 -46.21
N ALA A 510 -4.30 35.64 -45.83
CA ALA A 510 -3.84 35.67 -44.45
C ALA A 510 -3.77 37.11 -43.90
N LYS A 511 -4.54 37.40 -42.85
CA LYS A 511 -4.43 38.62 -42.06
C LYS A 511 -3.55 38.38 -40.83
N LEU A 512 -2.92 39.43 -40.30
CA LEU A 512 -2.14 39.38 -39.07
C LEU A 512 -2.81 40.19 -37.98
N VAL A 513 -2.84 39.69 -36.74
CA VAL A 513 -3.30 40.43 -35.56
C VAL A 513 -2.32 40.26 -34.41
N LEU A 514 -1.96 41.38 -33.77
CA LEU A 514 -1.44 41.41 -32.40
C LEU A 514 -2.58 41.84 -31.48
N ALA A 515 -2.80 41.11 -30.39
CA ALA A 515 -3.88 41.39 -29.46
C ALA A 515 -3.42 41.22 -28.01
N ALA A 516 -3.96 41.99 -27.08
CA ALA A 516 -3.66 41.84 -25.66
C ALA A 516 -4.84 42.25 -24.79
N ARG A 517 -4.90 41.71 -23.58
CA ARG A 517 -5.82 42.16 -22.53
C ARG A 517 -5.19 42.07 -21.14
N THR A 518 -5.72 42.87 -20.22
CA THR A 518 -5.27 42.92 -18.81
C THR A 518 -6.22 42.18 -17.85
N GLY A 519 -7.41 41.78 -18.29
CA GLY A 519 -8.36 41.08 -17.43
C GLY A 519 -8.73 41.91 -16.20
N GLY A 520 -8.47 41.37 -15.01
CA GLY A 520 -8.78 42.00 -13.71
C GLY A 520 -7.63 42.72 -13.00
N LEU A 521 -6.43 42.76 -13.62
CA LEU A 521 -5.20 43.34 -13.06
C LEU A 521 -4.58 44.33 -14.04
N ASN A 522 -3.37 44.85 -13.78
CA ASN A 522 -2.75 45.86 -14.65
C ASN A 522 -1.46 45.33 -15.27
N GLU A 523 -1.24 45.57 -16.58
CA GLU A 523 0.03 45.25 -17.25
C GLU A 523 0.20 46.04 -18.57
N ASN A 524 1.44 46.43 -18.89
CA ASN A 524 1.75 46.99 -20.20
C ASN A 524 2.10 45.87 -21.20
N PHE A 525 1.36 45.82 -22.32
CA PHE A 525 1.69 45.01 -23.50
C PHE A 525 2.04 45.93 -24.67
N TRP A 526 3.33 46.26 -24.81
CA TRP A 526 3.83 47.20 -25.83
C TRP A 526 4.70 46.49 -26.85
N PHE A 527 4.65 46.93 -28.10
CA PHE A 527 5.28 46.29 -29.25
C PHE A 527 5.99 47.32 -30.12
N ASP A 528 7.16 46.94 -30.62
CA ASP A 528 7.99 47.80 -31.48
C ASP A 528 8.69 46.97 -32.57
N ASN A 529 9.21 47.61 -33.62
CA ASN A 529 10.03 47.01 -34.68
C ASN A 529 9.43 45.76 -35.37
N LEU A 530 8.12 45.77 -35.64
CA LEU A 530 7.43 44.68 -36.31
C LEU A 530 7.93 44.49 -37.76
N LYS A 531 8.44 43.30 -38.04
CA LYS A 531 8.88 42.81 -39.34
C LYS A 531 8.13 41.53 -39.71
N LEU A 532 7.65 41.43 -40.95
CA LEU A 532 7.03 40.21 -41.49
C LEU A 532 7.55 39.92 -42.89
N ASP A 533 7.87 38.65 -43.15
CA ASP A 533 8.13 38.12 -44.48
C ASP A 533 7.35 36.81 -44.71
N THR A 534 6.86 36.58 -45.93
CA THR A 534 5.98 35.44 -46.27
C THR A 534 6.56 34.63 -47.45
N THR A 535 6.35 33.32 -47.41
CA THR A 535 6.79 32.38 -48.46
C THR A 535 5.58 31.82 -49.20
N LEU A 536 5.51 32.10 -50.51
CA LEU A 536 4.35 31.77 -51.37
C LEU A 536 4.51 30.49 -52.20
N THR A 537 5.62 29.77 -52.02
CA THR A 537 5.89 28.52 -52.71
C THR A 537 5.84 27.34 -51.72
N PRO A 538 5.13 26.25 -52.03
CA PRO A 538 5.09 25.08 -51.17
C PRO A 538 6.44 24.38 -51.10
N SER A 539 6.66 23.65 -50.01
CA SER A 539 7.74 22.66 -49.90
C SER A 539 7.44 21.40 -50.73
N ASN A 540 8.38 20.46 -50.74
CA ASN A 540 8.18 19.14 -51.35
C ASN A 540 6.99 18.39 -50.71
N LEU A 541 6.39 17.44 -51.46
CA LEU A 541 5.34 16.55 -50.95
C LEU A 541 5.81 15.86 -49.66
N ARG A 542 4.99 15.89 -48.60
CA ARG A 542 5.28 15.21 -47.32
C ARG A 542 4.00 14.77 -46.60
N ILE A 543 4.15 13.82 -45.67
CA ILE A 543 3.05 13.30 -44.84
C ILE A 543 2.73 14.30 -43.71
N THR A 544 1.47 14.69 -43.57
CA THR A 544 0.97 15.61 -42.52
C THR A 544 0.18 14.93 -41.42
N THR A 545 -0.39 13.75 -41.70
CA THR A 545 -1.04 12.90 -40.70
C THR A 545 -0.50 11.49 -40.87
N GLN A 546 0.11 10.95 -39.81
CA GLN A 546 0.60 9.58 -39.78
C GLN A 546 -0.54 8.60 -39.44
N PRO A 547 -0.51 7.36 -39.97
CA PRO A 547 -1.41 6.33 -39.48
C PRO A 547 -1.09 5.96 -38.05
N THR A 548 -2.12 5.70 -37.25
CA THR A 548 -1.96 5.31 -35.85
C THR A 548 -1.89 3.80 -35.71
N THR A 549 -1.05 3.32 -34.78
CA THR A 549 -1.07 1.92 -34.34
C THR A 549 -2.44 1.62 -33.73
N THR A 550 -3.07 0.53 -34.17
CA THR A 550 -4.45 0.19 -33.81
C THR A 550 -4.49 -1.15 -33.07
N GLN A 551 -5.30 -1.23 -32.01
CA GLN A 551 -5.56 -2.46 -31.27
C GLN A 551 -7.01 -2.92 -31.51
N VAL A 552 -7.20 -4.17 -31.95
CA VAL A 552 -8.51 -4.72 -32.32
C VAL A 552 -8.64 -6.15 -31.79
N LEU A 553 -9.86 -6.55 -31.41
CA LEU A 553 -10.17 -7.96 -31.13
C LEU A 553 -10.00 -8.83 -32.39
N VAL A 554 -9.60 -10.08 -32.21
CA VAL A 554 -9.65 -11.07 -33.29
C VAL A 554 -11.07 -11.16 -33.88
N GLY A 555 -11.18 -11.10 -35.19
CA GLY A 555 -12.45 -11.05 -35.95
C GLY A 555 -13.03 -9.65 -36.16
N GLY A 556 -12.51 -8.61 -35.48
CA GLY A 556 -12.95 -7.22 -35.65
C GLY A 556 -12.32 -6.50 -36.85
N GLY A 557 -12.85 -5.33 -37.23
CA GLY A 557 -12.30 -4.51 -38.31
C GLY A 557 -11.24 -3.49 -37.81
N ALA A 558 -10.28 -3.14 -38.67
CA ALA A 558 -9.23 -2.16 -38.38
C ALA A 558 -9.17 -1.08 -39.48
N THR A 559 -8.97 0.18 -39.10
CA THR A 559 -8.86 1.30 -40.04
C THR A 559 -7.53 2.03 -39.83
N PHE A 560 -6.87 2.41 -40.92
CA PHE A 560 -5.66 3.25 -40.92
C PHE A 560 -5.87 4.44 -41.87
N THR A 561 -5.49 5.64 -41.45
CA THR A 561 -5.64 6.87 -42.24
C THR A 561 -4.36 7.67 -42.22
N ALA A 562 -3.97 8.25 -43.36
CA ALA A 562 -2.84 9.18 -43.45
C ALA A 562 -3.16 10.33 -44.41
N ALA A 563 -2.47 11.47 -44.26
CA ALA A 563 -2.69 12.68 -45.07
C ALA A 563 -1.37 13.32 -45.51
N VAL A 564 -1.43 14.19 -46.51
CA VAL A 564 -0.29 14.96 -47.06
C VAL A 564 -0.55 16.46 -47.05
N ASN A 565 0.49 17.27 -47.17
CA ASN A 565 0.41 18.75 -47.19
C ASN A 565 -0.36 19.31 -48.39
N ASP A 566 -0.37 18.60 -49.52
CA ASP A 566 -1.16 18.93 -50.70
C ASP A 566 -1.56 17.64 -51.43
N ALA A 567 -2.84 17.26 -51.34
CA ALA A 567 -3.37 16.06 -51.96
C ALA A 567 -3.61 16.20 -53.47
N THR A 568 -3.53 17.41 -54.02
CA THR A 568 -3.83 17.69 -55.42
C THR A 568 -2.79 17.02 -56.32
N GLY A 569 -3.24 16.10 -57.19
CA GLY A 569 -2.36 15.36 -58.11
C GLY A 569 -1.47 14.30 -57.45
N VAL A 570 -1.81 13.87 -56.21
CA VAL A 570 -1.11 12.79 -55.49
C VAL A 570 -1.79 11.45 -55.75
N THR A 571 -1.00 10.39 -55.93
CA THR A 571 -1.48 8.99 -55.89
C THR A 571 -1.06 8.32 -54.58
N PHE A 572 -1.95 7.53 -54.00
CA PHE A 572 -1.69 6.79 -52.76
C PHE A 572 -1.59 5.28 -53.01
N GLN A 573 -0.81 4.60 -52.18
CA GLN A 573 -0.71 3.14 -52.15
C GLN A 573 -0.40 2.67 -50.73
N TRP A 574 -1.27 1.84 -50.14
CA TRP A 574 -0.99 1.20 -48.86
C TRP A 574 -0.02 0.04 -49.01
N LEU A 575 0.86 -0.12 -48.03
CA LEU A 575 1.81 -1.22 -47.92
C LEU A 575 1.58 -1.97 -46.60
N ARG A 576 1.62 -3.31 -46.67
CA ARG A 576 1.67 -4.21 -45.51
C ARG A 576 3.08 -4.78 -45.42
N ASN A 577 3.78 -4.55 -44.31
CA ASN A 577 5.17 -4.97 -44.11
C ASN A 577 6.09 -4.56 -45.28
N GLY A 578 5.90 -3.34 -45.79
CA GLY A 578 6.65 -2.80 -46.93
C GLY A 578 6.23 -3.31 -48.32
N VAL A 579 5.23 -4.18 -48.43
CA VAL A 579 4.71 -4.72 -49.70
C VAL A 579 3.37 -4.09 -50.05
N ALA A 580 3.21 -3.63 -51.30
CA ALA A 580 1.97 -2.99 -51.75
C ALA A 580 0.75 -3.91 -51.62
N ILE A 581 -0.34 -3.39 -51.05
CA ILE A 581 -1.64 -4.06 -50.96
C ILE A 581 -2.43 -3.73 -52.23
N ASN A 582 -2.77 -4.74 -53.03
CA ASN A 582 -3.38 -4.52 -54.34
C ASN A 582 -4.73 -3.79 -54.24
N GLY A 583 -4.88 -2.70 -55.00
CA GLY A 583 -6.12 -1.90 -55.08
C GLY A 583 -6.29 -0.82 -53.99
N GLU A 584 -5.49 -0.86 -52.93
CA GLU A 584 -5.62 0.05 -51.78
C GLU A 584 -4.95 1.41 -52.03
N THR A 585 -5.67 2.29 -52.74
CA THR A 585 -5.17 3.57 -53.27
C THR A 585 -5.86 4.81 -52.68
N SER A 586 -6.63 4.62 -51.61
CA SER A 586 -7.25 5.70 -50.84
C SER A 586 -6.33 6.19 -49.71
N ALA A 587 -6.58 7.40 -49.21
CA ALA A 587 -5.92 7.93 -48.01
C ALA A 587 -6.27 7.15 -46.72
N THR A 588 -7.29 6.30 -46.78
CA THR A 588 -7.75 5.41 -45.69
C THR A 588 -7.79 3.96 -46.16
N LEU A 589 -7.22 3.05 -45.36
CA LEU A 589 -7.31 1.59 -45.49
C LEU A 589 -8.25 1.03 -44.43
N THR A 590 -9.19 0.17 -44.85
CA THR A 590 -10.11 -0.53 -43.94
C THR A 590 -9.98 -2.04 -44.11
N LEU A 591 -9.64 -2.73 -43.04
CA LEU A 591 -9.64 -4.19 -42.94
C LEU A 591 -10.97 -4.62 -42.30
N PRO A 592 -11.83 -5.39 -42.99
CA PRO A 592 -13.16 -5.73 -42.49
C PRO A 592 -13.14 -6.72 -41.30
N ALA A 593 -12.18 -7.64 -41.27
CA ALA A 593 -11.97 -8.59 -40.19
C ALA A 593 -10.49 -8.99 -40.10
N VAL A 594 -9.92 -8.92 -38.89
CA VAL A 594 -8.51 -9.25 -38.63
C VAL A 594 -8.39 -10.61 -37.94
N THR A 595 -7.30 -11.32 -38.21
CA THR A 595 -6.97 -12.63 -37.62
C THR A 595 -5.72 -12.52 -36.75
N LEU A 596 -5.43 -13.54 -35.93
CA LEU A 596 -4.17 -13.57 -35.17
C LEU A 596 -2.92 -13.59 -36.06
N ALA A 597 -3.04 -13.99 -37.33
CA ALA A 597 -1.95 -13.92 -38.29
C ALA A 597 -1.66 -12.49 -38.78
N ASP A 598 -2.57 -11.55 -38.54
CA ASP A 598 -2.37 -10.13 -38.84
C ASP A 598 -1.70 -9.37 -37.69
N ALA A 599 -1.55 -10.00 -36.51
CA ALA A 599 -0.89 -9.40 -35.36
C ALA A 599 0.57 -9.03 -35.66
N GLY A 600 0.94 -7.80 -35.33
CA GLY A 600 2.28 -7.27 -35.57
C GLY A 600 2.54 -6.84 -37.01
N ALA A 601 1.58 -6.99 -37.93
CA ALA A 601 1.72 -6.44 -39.27
C ALA A 601 1.79 -4.90 -39.22
N SER A 602 2.71 -4.35 -40.01
CA SER A 602 2.90 -2.91 -40.16
C SER A 602 2.20 -2.40 -41.43
N TYR A 603 1.56 -1.24 -41.32
CA TYR A 603 0.82 -0.58 -42.40
C TYR A 603 1.40 0.82 -42.64
N GLN A 604 1.71 1.11 -43.89
CA GLN A 604 2.25 2.40 -44.33
C GLN A 604 1.51 2.91 -45.55
N LEU A 605 1.33 4.22 -45.67
CA LEU A 605 0.84 4.86 -46.89
C LEU A 605 2.02 5.45 -47.66
N ARG A 606 2.17 5.08 -48.93
CA ARG A 606 3.06 5.79 -49.87
C ARG A 606 2.25 6.77 -50.70
N ALA A 607 2.64 8.03 -50.67
CA ALA A 607 2.09 9.11 -51.48
C ALA A 607 3.08 9.54 -52.55
N THR A 608 2.65 9.72 -53.80
CA THR A 608 3.52 10.08 -54.92
C THR A 608 2.93 11.25 -55.72
N LYS A 609 3.75 12.27 -55.98
CA LYS A 609 3.40 13.43 -56.83
C LYS A 609 4.54 13.69 -57.81
N GLY A 610 4.27 13.50 -59.10
CA GLY A 610 5.31 13.57 -60.13
C GLY A 610 6.43 12.55 -59.89
N ASN A 611 7.65 13.02 -59.70
CA ASN A 611 8.84 12.21 -59.40
C ASN A 611 9.17 12.11 -57.89
N VAL A 612 8.37 12.74 -57.01
CA VAL A 612 8.57 12.71 -55.56
C VAL A 612 7.65 11.67 -54.94
N SER A 613 8.20 10.80 -54.10
CA SER A 613 7.45 9.81 -53.32
C SER A 613 7.85 9.89 -51.85
N VAL A 614 6.84 9.95 -50.97
CA VAL A 614 7.01 9.92 -49.51
C VAL A 614 6.22 8.77 -48.93
N THR A 615 6.75 8.13 -47.88
CA THR A 615 6.08 7.03 -47.19
C THR A 615 5.85 7.43 -45.74
N SER A 616 4.68 7.13 -45.20
CA SER A 616 4.34 7.36 -43.80
C SER A 616 5.19 6.48 -42.87
N GLU A 617 5.18 6.84 -41.60
CA GLU A 617 5.60 5.94 -40.53
C GLU A 617 4.73 4.68 -40.53
N ALA A 618 5.27 3.60 -39.98
CA ALA A 618 4.60 2.31 -39.85
C ALA A 618 3.63 2.32 -38.68
N ALA A 619 2.34 2.10 -38.96
CA ALA A 619 1.33 1.77 -37.96
C ALA A 619 1.27 0.26 -37.74
N VAL A 620 1.33 -0.21 -36.49
CA VAL A 620 1.24 -1.64 -36.18
C VAL A 620 -0.21 -2.03 -35.90
N LEU A 621 -0.62 -3.21 -36.37
CA LEU A 621 -1.88 -3.83 -35.97
C LEU A 621 -1.67 -4.79 -34.80
N ASN A 622 -2.20 -4.44 -33.64
CA ASN A 622 -2.22 -5.31 -32.47
C ASN A 622 -3.54 -6.08 -32.42
N VAL A 623 -3.50 -7.40 -32.65
CA VAL A 623 -4.69 -8.25 -32.57
C VAL A 623 -4.75 -8.94 -31.21
N VAL A 624 -5.82 -8.67 -30.46
CA VAL A 624 -6.01 -9.19 -29.10
C VAL A 624 -6.84 -10.47 -29.15
N ASN A 625 -6.28 -11.55 -28.63
CA ASN A 625 -6.91 -12.86 -28.58
C ASN A 625 -7.85 -12.99 -27.37
N LEU A 626 -8.95 -12.26 -27.37
CA LEU A 626 -9.98 -12.30 -26.34
C LEU A 626 -11.31 -12.69 -26.98
N THR A 627 -11.82 -13.86 -26.62
CA THR A 627 -13.07 -14.43 -27.13
C THR A 627 -13.91 -14.97 -25.97
N ALA A 628 -15.21 -15.15 -26.21
CA ALA A 628 -16.08 -15.82 -25.24
C ALA A 628 -15.59 -17.27 -24.97
N PRO A 629 -15.81 -17.81 -23.75
CA PRO A 629 -15.43 -19.18 -23.43
C PRO A 629 -16.18 -20.21 -24.29
N THR A 630 -15.46 -21.14 -24.91
CA THR A 630 -16.08 -22.24 -25.67
C THR A 630 -16.56 -23.40 -24.79
N ALA A 631 -16.05 -23.48 -23.55
CA ALA A 631 -16.39 -24.49 -22.56
C ALA A 631 -16.55 -23.83 -21.17
N PRO A 632 -17.63 -23.09 -20.94
CA PRO A 632 -17.83 -22.37 -19.68
C PRO A 632 -18.06 -23.33 -18.50
N THR A 633 -17.60 -22.93 -17.32
CA THR A 633 -17.93 -23.57 -16.03
C THR A 633 -19.40 -23.34 -15.68
N ILE A 634 -19.94 -22.18 -16.03
CA ILE A 634 -21.37 -21.84 -15.90
C ILE A 634 -21.83 -21.01 -17.10
N SER A 635 -23.04 -21.29 -17.59
CA SER A 635 -23.69 -20.59 -18.69
C SER A 635 -25.13 -20.26 -18.28
N LEU A 636 -25.49 -18.98 -18.28
CA LEU A 636 -26.81 -18.48 -17.90
C LEU A 636 -27.39 -17.66 -19.07
N ASP A 637 -28.44 -18.20 -19.69
CA ASP A 637 -29.19 -17.57 -20.78
C ASP A 637 -30.54 -16.99 -20.32
N PHE A 638 -30.88 -17.19 -19.04
CA PHE A 638 -32.08 -16.67 -18.37
C PHE A 638 -33.44 -17.03 -19.00
N ASN A 639 -33.47 -17.85 -20.06
CA ASN A 639 -34.66 -18.18 -20.86
C ASN A 639 -35.80 -18.85 -20.07
N ALA A 640 -35.48 -19.45 -18.92
CA ALA A 640 -36.49 -20.05 -18.04
C ALA A 640 -37.30 -19.02 -17.23
N GLY A 641 -36.90 -17.74 -17.22
CA GLY A 641 -37.60 -16.68 -16.47
C GLY A 641 -37.56 -16.85 -14.96
N VAL A 642 -36.64 -17.67 -14.43
CA VAL A 642 -36.47 -17.94 -13.00
C VAL A 642 -35.01 -17.80 -12.59
N THR A 643 -34.76 -17.39 -11.35
CA THR A 643 -33.40 -17.26 -10.80
C THR A 643 -32.69 -18.63 -10.81
N PRO A 644 -31.56 -18.78 -11.53
CA PRO A 644 -30.83 -20.05 -11.63
C PRO A 644 -30.31 -20.56 -10.28
N ALA A 645 -30.19 -21.89 -10.13
CA ALA A 645 -29.61 -22.49 -8.94
C ALA A 645 -28.13 -22.11 -8.75
N GLY A 646 -27.71 -21.91 -7.50
CA GLY A 646 -26.36 -21.43 -7.17
C GLY A 646 -26.15 -19.94 -7.47
N THR A 647 -27.23 -19.18 -7.59
CA THR A 647 -27.21 -17.72 -7.76
C THR A 647 -28.21 -17.06 -6.81
N THR A 648 -27.97 -15.79 -6.49
CA THR A 648 -28.83 -14.97 -5.65
C THR A 648 -29.10 -13.64 -6.35
N ALA A 649 -30.37 -13.35 -6.63
CA ALA A 649 -30.85 -12.03 -7.05
C ALA A 649 -31.44 -11.29 -5.83
N SER A 650 -31.11 -10.02 -5.65
CA SER A 650 -31.58 -9.22 -4.52
C SER A 650 -31.71 -7.73 -4.85
N GLY A 651 -32.38 -7.00 -3.95
CA GLY A 651 -32.79 -5.62 -4.21
C GLY A 651 -33.82 -5.55 -5.33
N ASN A 652 -33.54 -4.73 -6.34
CA ASN A 652 -34.36 -4.62 -7.55
C ASN A 652 -34.04 -5.68 -8.61
N ALA A 653 -33.00 -6.50 -8.42
CA ALA A 653 -32.59 -7.47 -9.44
C ALA A 653 -33.61 -8.60 -9.62
N MET A 654 -33.96 -8.91 -10.86
CA MET A 654 -34.90 -9.97 -11.23
C MET A 654 -34.52 -10.65 -12.55
N VAL A 655 -35.08 -11.83 -12.79
CA VAL A 655 -34.94 -12.57 -14.05
C VAL A 655 -36.29 -12.60 -14.75
N ASP A 656 -36.29 -12.31 -16.05
CA ASP A 656 -37.47 -12.33 -16.92
C ASP A 656 -37.25 -13.29 -18.09
N ALA A 657 -38.33 -13.84 -18.64
CA ALA A 657 -38.28 -14.78 -19.76
C ALA A 657 -38.17 -14.08 -21.14
N SER A 658 -38.31 -12.76 -21.19
CA SER A 658 -38.20 -11.96 -22.43
C SER A 658 -37.52 -10.60 -22.19
N GLY A 659 -37.04 -9.95 -23.26
CA GLY A 659 -36.33 -8.66 -23.22
C GLY A 659 -34.79 -8.74 -23.31
N GLY A 660 -34.22 -9.94 -23.45
CA GLY A 660 -32.80 -10.20 -23.71
C GLY A 660 -32.42 -10.06 -25.19
N VAL A 661 -31.23 -10.56 -25.55
CA VAL A 661 -30.73 -10.51 -26.93
C VAL A 661 -31.63 -11.34 -27.84
N GLY A 662 -32.25 -10.69 -28.83
CA GLY A 662 -33.22 -11.36 -29.71
C GLY A 662 -34.55 -11.70 -29.03
N ASP A 663 -34.90 -10.97 -27.96
CA ASP A 663 -36.10 -11.16 -27.12
C ASP A 663 -36.10 -12.49 -26.32
N SER A 664 -34.92 -12.96 -25.95
CA SER A 664 -34.67 -14.08 -25.02
C SER A 664 -34.85 -13.67 -23.55
N GLY A 665 -34.63 -14.59 -22.62
CA GLY A 665 -34.63 -14.27 -21.19
C GLY A 665 -33.51 -13.30 -20.80
N VAL A 666 -33.67 -12.60 -19.66
CA VAL A 666 -32.72 -11.56 -19.25
C VAL A 666 -32.68 -11.37 -17.74
N MET A 667 -31.51 -11.01 -17.22
CA MET A 667 -31.34 -10.53 -15.85
C MET A 667 -31.43 -9.00 -15.82
N LYS A 668 -32.48 -8.46 -15.21
CA LYS A 668 -32.69 -7.02 -15.04
C LYS A 668 -32.18 -6.63 -13.66
N ILE A 669 -31.08 -5.89 -13.57
CA ILE A 669 -30.51 -5.46 -12.29
C ILE A 669 -31.24 -4.21 -11.78
N THR A 670 -31.46 -3.25 -12.68
CA THR A 670 -32.36 -2.12 -12.48
C THR A 670 -33.24 -1.92 -13.72
N LEU A 671 -34.38 -1.28 -13.50
CA LEU A 671 -35.31 -0.77 -14.50
C LEU A 671 -35.14 0.76 -14.61
N ASN A 672 -35.76 1.34 -15.63
CA ASN A 672 -35.86 2.78 -15.89
C ASN A 672 -36.69 3.52 -14.82
N GLU A 673 -36.25 3.45 -13.57
CA GLU A 673 -36.88 4.05 -12.40
C GLU A 673 -35.80 4.63 -11.48
N ASN A 674 -36.15 5.71 -10.78
CA ASN A 674 -35.27 6.41 -9.85
C ASN A 674 -35.07 5.60 -8.55
N GLY A 675 -33.89 5.67 -7.96
CA GLY A 675 -33.60 5.11 -6.63
C GLY A 675 -33.55 3.58 -6.58
N GLN A 676 -33.34 2.91 -7.71
CA GLN A 676 -33.17 1.46 -7.75
C GLN A 676 -31.74 1.04 -7.42
N SER A 677 -31.61 -0.10 -6.75
CA SER A 677 -30.34 -0.78 -6.53
C SER A 677 -30.52 -2.29 -6.54
N GLY A 678 -29.77 -2.98 -7.39
CA GLY A 678 -29.89 -4.43 -7.59
C GLY A 678 -28.54 -5.13 -7.49
N ALA A 679 -28.58 -6.40 -7.06
CA ALA A 679 -27.41 -7.27 -7.03
C ALA A 679 -27.78 -8.67 -7.52
N PHE A 680 -26.91 -9.26 -8.34
CA PHE A 680 -26.98 -10.67 -8.72
C PHE A 680 -25.62 -11.33 -8.50
N VAL A 681 -25.57 -12.35 -7.65
CA VAL A 681 -24.32 -13.02 -7.23
C VAL A 681 -24.38 -14.49 -7.59
N ILE A 682 -23.30 -14.98 -8.19
CA ILE A 682 -23.06 -16.40 -8.49
C ILE A 682 -22.19 -16.97 -7.37
N ASP A 683 -22.64 -18.08 -6.78
CA ASP A 683 -21.95 -18.79 -5.71
C ASP A 683 -20.56 -19.31 -6.16
N PRO A 684 -19.66 -19.67 -5.22
CA PRO A 684 -18.34 -20.14 -5.57
C PRO A 684 -18.38 -21.31 -6.55
N LEU A 685 -17.76 -21.13 -7.71
CA LEU A 685 -17.61 -22.21 -8.69
C LEU A 685 -16.54 -23.21 -8.23
N LEU A 686 -16.52 -24.41 -8.83
CA LEU A 686 -15.52 -25.47 -8.56
C LEU A 686 -15.42 -25.85 -7.08
N SER A 687 -16.56 -25.90 -6.39
CA SER A 687 -16.68 -26.26 -4.97
C SER A 687 -15.86 -25.36 -4.03
N GLY A 688 -15.66 -24.09 -4.39
CA GLY A 688 -14.93 -23.11 -3.57
C GLY A 688 -13.40 -23.22 -3.63
N GLY A 689 -12.87 -24.04 -4.54
CA GLY A 689 -11.43 -24.17 -4.76
C GLY A 689 -10.76 -22.83 -5.09
N GLU A 690 -9.45 -22.75 -4.86
CA GLU A 690 -8.65 -21.59 -5.24
C GLU A 690 -8.63 -21.39 -6.76
N LEU A 691 -9.04 -20.21 -7.21
CA LEU A 691 -9.10 -19.83 -8.62
C LEU A 691 -7.89 -18.97 -8.97
N SER A 692 -7.12 -19.39 -9.97
CA SER A 692 -6.00 -18.62 -10.51
C SER A 692 -6.41 -17.63 -11.60
N GLY A 693 -7.64 -17.70 -12.09
CA GLY A 693 -8.11 -16.81 -13.16
C GLY A 693 -9.47 -17.23 -13.70
N PHE A 694 -9.97 -16.48 -14.67
CA PHE A 694 -11.21 -16.79 -15.37
C PHE A 694 -11.28 -16.10 -16.75
N THR A 695 -12.17 -16.59 -17.62
CA THR A 695 -12.67 -15.82 -18.77
C THR A 695 -14.19 -15.70 -18.64
N ALA A 696 -14.73 -14.49 -18.78
CA ALA A 696 -16.14 -14.18 -18.73
C ALA A 696 -16.58 -13.47 -20.02
N ALA A 697 -17.79 -13.80 -20.48
CA ALA A 697 -18.49 -13.12 -21.55
C ALA A 697 -19.94 -12.90 -21.15
N PHE A 698 -20.49 -11.72 -21.44
CA PHE A 698 -21.91 -11.42 -21.24
C PHE A 698 -22.32 -10.27 -22.14
N ASP A 699 -23.61 -10.16 -22.43
CA ASP A 699 -24.19 -9.05 -23.17
C ASP A 699 -24.86 -8.09 -22.16
N VAL A 700 -24.57 -6.79 -22.25
CA VAL A 700 -25.12 -5.77 -21.34
C VAL A 700 -25.91 -4.71 -22.09
N MET A 701 -27.07 -4.33 -21.55
CA MET A 701 -27.83 -3.15 -21.93
C MET A 701 -27.66 -2.10 -20.84
N ILE A 702 -27.25 -0.89 -21.24
CA ILE A 702 -27.17 0.31 -20.39
C ILE A 702 -27.94 1.41 -21.12
N GLY A 703 -29.19 1.68 -20.74
CA GLY A 703 -30.01 2.62 -21.51
C GLY A 703 -31.48 2.71 -21.12
N GLY A 704 -32.31 3.21 -22.03
CA GLY A 704 -33.74 3.46 -21.82
C GLY A 704 -34.07 4.56 -20.78
N GLY A 705 -33.04 5.28 -20.32
CA GLY A 705 -33.06 6.18 -19.16
C GLY A 705 -33.44 7.63 -19.41
N SER A 706 -33.23 8.48 -18.40
CA SER A 706 -33.32 9.94 -18.52
C SER A 706 -32.26 10.53 -19.46
N ALA A 707 -32.44 11.78 -19.89
CA ALA A 707 -31.49 12.48 -20.78
C ALA A 707 -30.09 12.63 -20.16
N VAL A 708 -30.03 12.78 -18.84
CA VAL A 708 -28.81 12.62 -18.06
C VAL A 708 -28.76 11.14 -17.63
N PRO A 709 -27.64 10.44 -17.89
CA PRO A 709 -27.51 9.03 -17.52
C PRO A 709 -27.53 8.84 -16.01
N ALA A 710 -27.98 7.66 -15.58
CA ALA A 710 -27.92 7.25 -14.18
C ALA A 710 -26.50 6.80 -13.79
N ASP A 711 -26.31 6.37 -12.53
CA ASP A 711 -24.96 6.15 -11.97
C ASP A 711 -24.17 5.05 -12.67
N GLY A 712 -24.73 3.84 -12.82
CA GLY A 712 -24.11 2.80 -13.66
C GLY A 712 -24.22 1.37 -13.13
N PHE A 713 -23.26 0.55 -13.55
CA PHE A 713 -23.24 -0.90 -13.37
C PHE A 713 -21.81 -1.45 -13.15
N SER A 714 -21.65 -2.56 -12.42
CA SER A 714 -20.36 -3.24 -12.23
C SER A 714 -20.41 -4.76 -12.38
N PHE A 715 -19.34 -5.32 -12.94
CA PHE A 715 -19.01 -6.75 -12.91
C PHE A 715 -17.86 -7.01 -11.94
N ASN A 716 -18.02 -8.00 -11.06
CA ASN A 716 -17.17 -8.17 -9.89
C ASN A 716 -16.73 -9.63 -9.76
N PHE A 717 -15.49 -9.85 -9.32
CA PHE A 717 -14.95 -11.16 -8.96
C PHE A 717 -14.15 -11.07 -7.65
N GLY A 718 -14.54 -11.82 -6.61
CA GLY A 718 -13.82 -11.81 -5.33
C GLY A 718 -14.45 -12.69 -4.25
N GLN A 719 -13.80 -12.79 -3.09
CA GLN A 719 -14.32 -13.55 -1.93
C GLN A 719 -15.42 -12.82 -1.18
N GLY A 720 -15.24 -11.51 -0.96
CA GLY A 720 -16.08 -10.68 -0.11
C GLY A 720 -17.33 -10.09 -0.77
N LEU A 721 -17.79 -10.64 -1.90
CA LEU A 721 -18.95 -10.09 -2.61
C LEU A 721 -20.22 -10.18 -1.75
N GLN A 722 -20.96 -9.09 -1.62
CA GLN A 722 -22.18 -9.05 -0.81
C GLN A 722 -23.39 -9.48 -1.62
N THR A 723 -24.27 -10.28 -1.03
CA THR A 723 -25.50 -10.73 -1.73
C THR A 723 -26.62 -9.69 -1.67
N THR A 724 -26.38 -8.51 -1.11
CA THR A 724 -27.34 -7.39 -1.02
C THR A 724 -26.78 -6.15 -1.70
N PRO A 725 -27.60 -5.31 -2.34
CA PRO A 725 -27.13 -4.07 -2.97
C PRO A 725 -26.57 -3.08 -1.94
N LEU A 726 -25.59 -2.27 -2.36
CA LEU A 726 -24.96 -1.24 -1.56
C LEU A 726 -25.31 0.17 -2.07
N GLY A 727 -25.12 1.17 -1.21
CA GLY A 727 -25.25 2.58 -1.56
C GLY A 727 -24.32 3.06 -2.68
N GLY A 728 -23.38 2.23 -3.17
CA GLY A 728 -22.48 2.46 -4.32
C GLY A 728 -22.32 1.21 -5.18
N ALA A 729 -23.43 0.59 -5.58
CA ALA A 729 -23.45 -0.67 -6.33
C ALA A 729 -22.68 -0.63 -7.68
N GLU A 730 -22.70 0.51 -8.37
CA GLU A 730 -21.97 0.80 -9.60
C GLU A 730 -20.44 0.81 -9.41
N GLU A 731 -19.97 1.10 -8.20
CA GLU A 731 -18.54 1.07 -7.83
C GLU A 731 -18.03 -0.34 -7.52
N GLY A 732 -18.95 -1.31 -7.50
CA GLY A 732 -18.68 -2.69 -7.13
C GLY A 732 -18.48 -2.92 -5.64
N THR A 733 -18.23 -4.18 -5.28
CA THR A 733 -18.08 -4.61 -3.88
C THR A 733 -17.02 -5.69 -3.74
N GLY A 734 -16.54 -5.89 -2.52
CA GLY A 734 -15.54 -6.88 -2.18
C GLY A 734 -14.09 -6.45 -2.45
N ASN A 735 -13.18 -7.38 -2.22
CA ASN A 735 -11.73 -7.17 -2.21
C ASN A 735 -11.03 -7.73 -3.46
N GLY A 736 -11.75 -7.89 -4.56
CA GLY A 736 -11.25 -8.54 -5.77
C GLY A 736 -11.18 -7.62 -6.98
N LEU A 737 -11.42 -8.17 -8.16
CA LEU A 737 -11.46 -7.44 -9.43
C LEU A 737 -12.85 -6.84 -9.62
N ILE A 738 -12.91 -5.56 -9.95
CA ILE A 738 -14.14 -4.83 -10.26
C ILE A 738 -13.96 -4.17 -11.62
N ILE A 739 -14.94 -4.34 -12.50
CA ILE A 739 -15.09 -3.60 -13.75
C ILE A 739 -16.31 -2.71 -13.56
N ALA A 740 -16.09 -1.42 -13.31
CA ALA A 740 -17.16 -0.44 -13.12
C ALA A 740 -17.43 0.31 -14.43
N PHE A 741 -18.69 0.40 -14.81
CA PHE A 741 -19.19 1.19 -15.92
C PHE A 741 -19.88 2.40 -15.30
N ASP A 742 -19.13 3.48 -15.13
CA ASP A 742 -19.62 4.71 -14.52
C ASP A 742 -20.13 5.65 -15.61
N THR A 743 -21.42 5.97 -15.53
CA THR A 743 -22.09 6.82 -16.52
C THR A 743 -22.43 8.20 -15.99
N TYR A 744 -22.30 8.49 -14.69
CA TYR A 744 -22.72 9.77 -14.10
C TYR A 744 -21.60 10.46 -13.30
N ASP A 745 -21.26 11.68 -13.69
CA ASP A 745 -20.24 12.47 -12.98
C ASP A 745 -20.84 13.15 -11.74
N ASN A 746 -20.42 12.68 -10.56
CA ASN A 746 -20.76 13.25 -9.26
C ASN A 746 -19.91 14.50 -8.89
N GLY A 747 -19.13 15.06 -9.82
CA GLY A 747 -18.34 16.28 -9.62
C GLY A 747 -16.83 16.07 -9.41
N GLY A 748 -16.32 14.89 -9.76
CA GLY A 748 -14.90 14.52 -9.66
C GLY A 748 -14.16 14.49 -11.01
N GLY A 749 -14.88 14.64 -12.13
CA GLY A 749 -14.30 14.69 -13.47
C GLY A 749 -13.76 13.34 -13.98
N GLU A 750 -14.05 12.23 -13.29
CA GLU A 750 -13.63 10.87 -13.69
C GLU A 750 -14.64 10.18 -14.61
N ALA A 751 -15.93 10.51 -14.53
CA ALA A 751 -16.99 9.93 -15.37
C ALA A 751 -17.33 10.82 -16.59
N PRO A 752 -17.88 10.26 -17.70
CA PRO A 752 -18.16 8.84 -17.91
C PRO A 752 -16.88 8.01 -18.19
N SER A 753 -16.77 6.84 -17.55
CA SER A 753 -15.59 5.96 -17.66
C SER A 753 -15.92 4.48 -17.52
N ILE A 754 -14.98 3.64 -17.95
CA ILE A 754 -14.93 2.23 -17.57
C ILE A 754 -13.65 2.00 -16.77
N ASP A 755 -13.80 1.64 -15.50
CA ASP A 755 -12.72 1.48 -14.55
C ASP A 755 -12.44 0.02 -14.24
N VAL A 756 -11.16 -0.30 -14.12
CA VAL A 756 -10.68 -1.57 -13.55
C VAL A 756 -10.17 -1.27 -12.16
N LYS A 757 -10.82 -1.83 -11.14
CA LYS A 757 -10.41 -1.70 -9.73
C LYS A 757 -9.94 -3.04 -9.19
N TRP A 758 -8.95 -2.99 -8.30
CA TRP A 758 -8.43 -4.17 -7.59
C TRP A 758 -8.28 -3.83 -6.12
N ARG A 759 -8.94 -4.61 -5.25
CA ARG A 759 -8.95 -4.37 -3.80
C ARG A 759 -9.38 -2.93 -3.42
N GLY A 760 -10.35 -2.39 -4.16
CA GLY A 760 -10.90 -1.05 -3.96
C GLY A 760 -10.07 0.10 -4.58
N ALA A 761 -8.86 -0.17 -5.06
CA ALA A 761 -8.05 0.85 -5.75
C ALA A 761 -8.32 0.81 -7.26
N VAL A 762 -8.52 1.99 -7.88
CA VAL A 762 -8.57 2.11 -9.35
C VAL A 762 -7.17 1.81 -9.91
N ILE A 763 -7.08 0.77 -10.74
CA ILE A 763 -5.84 0.35 -11.40
C ILE A 763 -5.71 1.02 -12.76
N ALA A 764 -6.82 1.15 -13.47
CA ALA A 764 -6.87 1.86 -14.73
C ALA A 764 -8.28 2.41 -14.97
N SER A 765 -8.37 3.58 -15.60
CA SER A 765 -9.62 4.21 -16.02
C SER A 765 -9.55 4.53 -17.51
N THR A 766 -10.61 4.19 -18.24
CA THR A 766 -10.78 4.62 -19.64
C THR A 766 -11.96 5.56 -19.72
N LYS A 767 -11.68 6.86 -19.85
CA LYS A 767 -12.73 7.87 -20.09
C LYS A 767 -13.36 7.66 -21.46
N MET A 768 -14.69 7.70 -21.51
CA MET A 768 -15.47 7.47 -22.73
C MET A 768 -16.67 8.43 -22.78
N SER A 769 -17.13 8.77 -23.98
CA SER A 769 -18.37 9.55 -24.08
C SER A 769 -19.55 8.72 -23.59
N ILE A 770 -20.60 9.39 -23.09
CA ILE A 770 -21.78 8.66 -22.63
C ILE A 770 -22.43 7.83 -23.75
N ALA A 771 -22.38 8.31 -24.99
CA ALA A 771 -22.87 7.58 -26.17
C ALA A 771 -22.08 6.30 -26.44
N ASP A 772 -20.79 6.28 -26.09
CA ASP A 772 -19.94 5.10 -26.25
C ASP A 772 -20.14 4.08 -25.12
N ILE A 773 -20.51 4.50 -23.91
CA ILE A 773 -20.80 3.59 -22.79
C ILE A 773 -22.23 3.06 -22.88
N THR A 774 -23.21 3.91 -23.16
CA THR A 774 -24.62 3.48 -23.26
C THR A 774 -24.88 2.69 -24.54
N THR A 775 -25.96 1.91 -24.52
CA THR A 775 -26.37 1.04 -25.64
C THR A 775 -27.77 1.37 -26.17
N GLY A 776 -28.45 2.35 -25.57
CA GLY A 776 -29.88 2.58 -25.83
C GLY A 776 -30.69 1.35 -25.44
N ASP A 777 -31.60 0.91 -26.32
CA ASP A 777 -32.39 -0.32 -26.12
C ASP A 777 -31.67 -1.59 -26.63
N GLY A 778 -30.43 -1.46 -27.12
CA GLY A 778 -29.63 -2.57 -27.61
C GLY A 778 -28.73 -3.18 -26.52
N PHE A 779 -28.09 -4.29 -26.88
CA PHE A 779 -27.08 -4.95 -26.04
C PHE A 779 -25.69 -4.84 -26.66
N ARG A 780 -24.67 -4.76 -25.81
CA ARG A 780 -23.26 -4.77 -26.22
C ARG A 780 -22.50 -5.85 -25.44
N LYS A 781 -21.68 -6.63 -26.15
CA LYS A 781 -20.89 -7.71 -25.57
C LYS A 781 -19.75 -7.16 -24.71
N VAL A 782 -19.54 -7.76 -23.54
CA VAL A 782 -18.39 -7.56 -22.67
C VAL A 782 -17.57 -8.85 -22.63
N LEU A 783 -16.25 -8.72 -22.78
CA LEU A 783 -15.32 -9.83 -22.60
C LEU A 783 -14.30 -9.44 -21.52
N VAL A 784 -14.12 -10.31 -20.54
CA VAL A 784 -13.14 -10.13 -19.45
C VAL A 784 -12.32 -11.39 -19.31
N ARG A 785 -11.00 -11.27 -19.25
CA ARG A 785 -10.12 -12.38 -18.87
C ARG A 785 -9.18 -11.92 -17.78
N LEU A 786 -9.09 -12.70 -16.71
CA LEU A 786 -8.05 -12.62 -15.70
C LEU A 786 -7.17 -13.87 -15.81
N SER A 787 -5.89 -13.69 -16.13
CA SER A 787 -4.92 -14.79 -16.26
C SER A 787 -4.20 -15.10 -14.94
N ALA A 788 -3.55 -16.27 -14.87
CA ALA A 788 -2.82 -16.74 -13.67
C ALA A 788 -1.61 -15.88 -13.28
N ASP A 789 -1.08 -15.04 -14.18
CA ASP A 789 -0.06 -14.04 -13.87
C ASP A 789 -0.67 -12.69 -13.43
N GLY A 790 -2.00 -12.63 -13.24
CA GLY A 790 -2.70 -11.46 -12.74
C GLY A 790 -2.92 -10.36 -13.77
N LYS A 791 -2.93 -10.71 -15.06
CA LYS A 791 -3.24 -9.75 -16.12
C LYS A 791 -4.71 -9.77 -16.49
N VAL A 792 -5.27 -8.59 -16.73
CA VAL A 792 -6.63 -8.37 -17.18
C VAL A 792 -6.63 -7.99 -18.65
N ASP A 793 -7.36 -8.76 -19.46
CA ASP A 793 -7.83 -8.34 -20.78
C ASP A 793 -9.30 -7.95 -20.66
N LEU A 794 -9.68 -6.78 -21.20
CA LEU A 794 -11.05 -6.26 -21.16
C LEU A 794 -11.42 -5.67 -22.51
N ALA A 795 -12.56 -6.07 -23.04
CA ALA A 795 -13.16 -5.46 -24.21
C ALA A 795 -14.65 -5.18 -24.03
N TYR A 796 -15.08 -4.09 -24.66
CA TYR A 796 -16.46 -3.61 -24.66
C TYR A 796 -16.92 -3.38 -26.11
N GLY A 797 -17.82 -4.22 -26.60
CA GLY A 797 -18.12 -4.34 -28.02
C GLY A 797 -16.88 -4.75 -28.81
N ASN A 798 -16.55 -3.99 -29.86
CA ASN A 798 -15.33 -4.20 -30.66
C ASN A 798 -14.11 -3.47 -30.11
N ARG A 799 -14.26 -2.65 -29.06
CA ARG A 799 -13.18 -1.84 -28.50
C ARG A 799 -12.45 -2.64 -27.41
N VAL A 800 -11.16 -2.86 -27.60
CA VAL A 800 -10.27 -3.34 -26.54
C VAL A 800 -9.95 -2.16 -25.63
N LEU A 801 -10.28 -2.28 -24.34
CA LEU A 801 -9.95 -1.26 -23.34
C LEU A 801 -8.59 -1.57 -22.71
N TYR A 802 -8.36 -2.84 -22.40
CA TYR A 802 -7.09 -3.30 -21.83
C TYR A 802 -6.71 -4.65 -22.45
N SER A 803 -5.41 -4.82 -22.72
CA SER A 803 -4.82 -6.12 -22.99
C SER A 803 -3.55 -6.26 -22.17
N GLY A 804 -3.53 -7.24 -21.27
CA GLY A 804 -2.40 -7.50 -20.39
C GLY A 804 -2.26 -6.54 -19.20
N LEU A 805 -3.33 -5.88 -18.74
CA LEU A 805 -3.26 -4.94 -17.61
C LEU A 805 -2.90 -5.68 -16.31
N GLN A 806 -1.72 -5.39 -15.76
CA GLN A 806 -1.21 -6.10 -14.58
C GLN A 806 -1.90 -5.63 -13.29
N LEU A 807 -2.52 -6.55 -12.55
CA LEU A 807 -3.01 -6.29 -11.21
C LEU A 807 -1.85 -6.34 -10.20
N PRO A 808 -1.73 -5.35 -9.29
CA PRO A 808 -0.66 -5.31 -8.31
C PRO A 808 -0.87 -6.39 -7.23
N ASN A 809 0.19 -7.15 -6.95
CA ASN A 809 0.20 -8.21 -5.94
C ASN A 809 -0.96 -9.22 -6.10
N TYR A 810 -1.25 -9.61 -7.36
CA TYR A 810 -2.31 -10.59 -7.62
C TYR A 810 -2.03 -11.89 -6.87
N GLN A 811 -3.04 -12.33 -6.13
CA GLN A 811 -3.08 -13.61 -5.44
C GLN A 811 -4.31 -14.35 -5.89
N PHE A 812 -4.24 -15.67 -5.92
CA PHE A 812 -5.36 -16.50 -6.30
C PHE A 812 -6.49 -16.41 -5.26
N THR A 813 -7.70 -16.60 -5.75
CA THR A 813 -8.92 -16.34 -4.97
C THR A 813 -9.57 -17.67 -4.61
N SER A 814 -9.43 -18.15 -3.37
CA SER A 814 -10.27 -19.23 -2.83
C SER A 814 -11.73 -18.77 -2.69
N ASN A 815 -12.72 -19.66 -2.76
CA ASN A 815 -14.14 -19.30 -2.64
C ASN A 815 -14.57 -18.06 -3.49
N GLY A 816 -13.95 -17.88 -4.66
CA GLY A 816 -14.21 -16.73 -5.52
C GLY A 816 -15.63 -16.75 -6.07
N ARG A 817 -16.36 -15.65 -5.87
CA ARG A 817 -17.72 -15.42 -6.40
C ARG A 817 -17.68 -14.42 -7.54
N PHE A 818 -18.73 -14.43 -8.35
CA PHE A 818 -18.95 -13.45 -9.42
C PHE A 818 -20.20 -12.65 -9.13
N GLY A 819 -20.21 -11.35 -9.42
CA GLY A 819 -21.36 -10.51 -9.10
C GLY A 819 -21.59 -9.37 -10.09
N PHE A 820 -22.86 -9.05 -10.26
CA PHE A 820 -23.39 -8.00 -11.11
C PHE A 820 -24.18 -7.04 -10.23
N TYR A 821 -23.85 -5.75 -10.26
CA TYR A 821 -24.47 -4.74 -9.39
C TYR A 821 -24.76 -3.48 -10.18
N ALA A 822 -25.85 -2.79 -9.86
CA ALA A 822 -26.17 -1.52 -10.49
C ALA A 822 -27.00 -0.66 -9.54
N ARG A 823 -26.92 0.67 -9.73
CA ARG A 823 -27.86 1.61 -9.12
C ARG A 823 -28.23 2.69 -10.12
N THR A 824 -29.42 3.27 -9.94
CA THR A 824 -29.87 4.41 -10.76
C THR A 824 -29.65 5.76 -10.07
N GLY A 825 -29.34 5.77 -8.78
CA GLY A 825 -29.06 7.01 -8.05
C GLY A 825 -30.27 7.93 -8.03
N GLY A 826 -30.08 9.19 -8.44
CA GLY A 826 -31.14 10.22 -8.56
C GLY A 826 -31.83 10.29 -9.91
N LEU A 827 -31.46 9.42 -10.86
CA LEU A 827 -31.90 9.42 -12.26
C LEU A 827 -32.41 8.02 -12.65
N ASN A 828 -32.74 7.78 -13.93
CA ASN A 828 -33.34 6.52 -14.36
C ASN A 828 -32.49 5.85 -15.46
N ALA A 829 -32.26 4.54 -15.36
CA ALA A 829 -31.66 3.74 -16.43
C ALA A 829 -31.92 2.24 -16.24
N ASN A 830 -32.08 1.51 -17.34
CA ASN A 830 -32.05 0.06 -17.38
C ASN A 830 -30.58 -0.43 -17.35
N HIS A 831 -30.30 -1.38 -16.47
CA HIS A 831 -29.04 -2.14 -16.45
C HIS A 831 -29.37 -3.63 -16.53
N TRP A 832 -29.36 -4.17 -17.74
CA TRP A 832 -29.78 -5.56 -18.00
C TRP A 832 -28.60 -6.37 -18.54
N VAL A 833 -28.56 -7.65 -18.20
CA VAL A 833 -27.49 -8.57 -18.59
C VAL A 833 -28.08 -9.87 -19.12
N ASP A 834 -27.49 -10.38 -20.19
CA ASP A 834 -27.89 -11.62 -20.85
C ASP A 834 -26.64 -12.45 -21.26
N ASN A 835 -26.84 -13.74 -21.59
CA ASN A 835 -25.84 -14.66 -22.11
C ASN A 835 -24.54 -14.72 -21.29
N VAL A 836 -24.65 -14.82 -19.96
CA VAL A 836 -23.49 -14.88 -19.06
C VAL A 836 -22.79 -16.22 -19.19
N GLN A 837 -21.53 -16.21 -19.60
CA GLN A 837 -20.65 -17.37 -19.68
C GLN A 837 -19.39 -17.11 -18.86
N ILE A 838 -19.09 -17.98 -17.89
CA ILE A 838 -17.86 -17.88 -17.08
C ILE A 838 -17.14 -19.21 -17.09
N GLN A 839 -15.87 -19.20 -17.49
CA GLN A 839 -14.93 -20.30 -17.36
C GLN A 839 -13.93 -19.97 -16.26
N ALA A 840 -14.09 -20.60 -15.10
CA ALA A 840 -13.17 -20.46 -13.98
C ALA A 840 -11.96 -21.41 -14.13
N VAL A 841 -10.77 -20.95 -13.78
CA VAL A 841 -9.52 -21.72 -13.84
C VAL A 841 -9.05 -22.03 -12.42
N LYS A 842 -9.00 -23.31 -12.06
CA LYS A 842 -8.49 -23.76 -10.75
C LYS A 842 -6.97 -23.58 -10.66
N SER A 843 -6.49 -23.16 -9.50
CA SER A 843 -5.08 -22.99 -9.14
C SER A 843 -4.29 -24.31 -9.23
N ALA A 844 -3.03 -24.20 -9.65
CA ALA A 844 -2.05 -25.28 -9.70
C ALA A 844 -0.84 -25.04 -8.75
N LEU A 845 -1.00 -24.20 -7.70
CA LEU A 845 0.10 -23.92 -6.76
C LEU A 845 0.61 -25.20 -6.08
N PRO A 846 1.91 -25.25 -5.70
CA PRO A 846 2.47 -26.39 -4.98
C PRO A 846 1.68 -26.71 -3.72
N LEU A 847 1.21 -27.96 -3.61
CA LEU A 847 0.63 -28.48 -2.38
C LEU A 847 1.68 -28.37 -1.26
N ARG A 848 1.31 -27.98 -0.04
CA ARG A 848 2.21 -27.95 1.15
C ARG A 848 1.51 -28.52 2.39
N ILE A 849 2.31 -28.99 3.34
CA ILE A 849 1.84 -29.35 4.68
C ILE A 849 1.66 -28.06 5.50
N ALA A 850 0.45 -27.83 6.00
CA ALA A 850 0.11 -26.69 6.85
C ALA A 850 0.29 -27.01 8.34
N ALA A 851 0.08 -28.27 8.75
CA ALA A 851 0.39 -28.76 10.09
C ALA A 851 0.93 -30.19 10.03
N GLU A 852 2.09 -30.41 10.65
CA GLU A 852 2.77 -31.70 10.69
C GLU A 852 2.15 -32.64 11.72
N PRO A 853 2.13 -33.97 11.48
CA PRO A 853 1.75 -34.94 12.49
C PRO A 853 2.69 -34.88 13.70
N GLN A 854 2.11 -34.90 14.90
CA GLN A 854 2.85 -34.85 16.16
C GLN A 854 3.16 -36.26 16.69
N SER A 855 4.26 -36.41 17.42
CA SER A 855 4.58 -37.65 18.12
C SER A 855 3.59 -37.89 19.27
N VAL A 856 3.20 -39.14 19.49
CA VAL A 856 2.14 -39.51 20.44
C VAL A 856 2.64 -40.57 21.42
N SER A 857 2.22 -40.47 22.67
CA SER A 857 2.39 -41.53 23.67
C SER A 857 1.05 -42.24 23.89
N ALA A 858 1.05 -43.58 23.85
CA ALA A 858 -0.12 -44.41 24.09
C ALA A 858 0.18 -45.51 25.12
N ILE A 859 -0.82 -45.89 25.90
CA ILE A 859 -0.74 -47.04 26.81
C ILE A 859 -0.95 -48.31 26.00
N ALA A 860 -0.17 -49.36 26.26
CA ALA A 860 -0.37 -50.68 25.65
C ALA A 860 -1.82 -51.15 25.84
N GLY A 861 -2.47 -51.58 24.76
CA GLY A 861 -3.89 -51.90 24.67
C GLY A 861 -4.77 -50.76 24.18
N GLN A 862 -4.26 -49.52 24.12
CA GLN A 862 -4.98 -48.33 23.65
C GLN A 862 -4.57 -47.93 22.23
N GLN A 863 -5.40 -47.13 21.56
CA GLN A 863 -5.13 -46.59 20.23
C GLN A 863 -4.35 -45.26 20.31
N ALA A 864 -3.55 -44.96 19.29
CA ALA A 864 -2.93 -43.66 19.06
C ALA A 864 -3.50 -43.01 17.78
N GLN A 865 -3.58 -41.69 17.74
CA GLN A 865 -4.08 -40.95 16.57
C GLN A 865 -3.04 -39.94 16.06
N PHE A 866 -2.81 -39.95 14.75
CA PHE A 866 -1.99 -38.98 14.03
C PHE A 866 -2.87 -38.18 13.06
N SER A 867 -2.54 -36.91 12.82
CA SER A 867 -3.28 -36.04 11.90
C SER A 867 -2.35 -35.11 11.13
N VAL A 868 -2.71 -34.77 9.90
CA VAL A 868 -2.02 -33.79 9.06
C VAL A 868 -3.01 -32.74 8.56
N ALA A 869 -2.54 -31.50 8.34
CA ALA A 869 -3.30 -30.49 7.61
C ALA A 869 -2.55 -30.06 6.34
N LEU A 870 -3.27 -29.86 5.24
CA LEU A 870 -2.72 -29.37 3.97
C LEU A 870 -3.11 -27.91 3.72
N SER A 871 -2.36 -27.22 2.87
CA SER A 871 -2.73 -25.89 2.40
C SER A 871 -4.01 -25.86 1.56
N ASP A 872 -4.28 -26.93 0.81
CA ASP A 872 -5.54 -27.14 0.09
C ASP A 872 -5.93 -28.63 0.20
N PRO A 873 -6.88 -28.99 1.07
CA PRO A 873 -7.33 -30.37 1.20
C PRO A 873 -8.34 -30.79 0.11
N VAL A 874 -8.85 -29.87 -0.72
CA VAL A 874 -9.97 -30.14 -1.64
C VAL A 874 -9.51 -30.95 -2.86
N GLY A 875 -9.90 -32.22 -2.88
CA GLY A 875 -9.49 -33.18 -3.92
C GLY A 875 -8.11 -33.79 -3.67
N ALA A 876 -7.54 -33.60 -2.48
CA ALA A 876 -6.33 -34.29 -2.07
C ALA A 876 -6.63 -35.73 -1.63
N THR A 877 -5.70 -36.64 -1.92
CA THR A 877 -5.70 -38.03 -1.45
C THR A 877 -4.53 -38.22 -0.49
N TYR A 878 -4.69 -39.11 0.50
CA TYR A 878 -3.70 -39.36 1.54
C TYR A 878 -3.28 -40.83 1.51
N GLN A 879 -2.05 -41.11 1.92
CA GLN A 879 -1.57 -42.45 2.21
C GLN A 879 -0.62 -42.41 3.41
N TRP A 880 -1.03 -42.99 4.54
CA TRP A 880 -0.18 -43.11 5.72
C TRP A 880 0.81 -44.26 5.60
N PHE A 881 1.98 -44.08 6.19
CA PHE A 881 3.07 -45.05 6.24
C PHE A 881 3.46 -45.32 7.69
N ARG A 882 3.87 -46.56 7.94
CA ARG A 882 4.46 -47.01 9.21
C ARG A 882 5.81 -47.62 8.92
N ASN A 883 6.87 -47.10 9.56
CA ASN A 883 8.26 -47.55 9.37
C ASN A 883 8.66 -47.64 7.88
N GLY A 884 8.17 -46.71 7.05
CA GLY A 884 8.42 -46.66 5.62
C GLY A 884 7.52 -47.53 4.74
N ALA A 885 6.65 -48.38 5.31
CA ALA A 885 5.69 -49.20 4.56
C ALA A 885 4.28 -48.58 4.56
N PRO A 886 3.54 -48.58 3.44
CA PRO A 886 2.19 -48.00 3.38
C PRO A 886 1.21 -48.83 4.22
N ILE A 887 0.31 -48.14 4.93
CA ILE A 887 -0.76 -48.74 5.73
C ILE A 887 -2.01 -48.86 4.86
N THR A 888 -2.45 -50.07 4.58
CA THR A 888 -3.62 -50.34 3.74
C THR A 888 -4.88 -49.66 4.28
N GLY A 889 -5.57 -48.88 3.44
CA GLY A 889 -6.83 -48.21 3.76
C GLY A 889 -6.71 -46.91 4.56
N ALA A 890 -5.50 -46.50 4.94
CA ALA A 890 -5.27 -45.26 5.67
C ALA A 890 -5.19 -44.06 4.71
N THR A 891 -6.35 -43.62 4.21
CA THR A 891 -6.47 -42.60 3.15
C THR A 891 -7.13 -41.28 3.57
N SER A 892 -7.20 -41.03 4.87
CA SER A 892 -7.78 -39.81 5.45
C SER A 892 -6.70 -38.88 6.01
N ALA A 893 -7.07 -37.62 6.28
CA ALA A 893 -6.18 -36.64 6.89
C ALA A 893 -5.78 -36.99 8.34
N SER A 894 -6.45 -37.96 8.96
CA SER A 894 -6.06 -38.57 10.23
C SER A 894 -5.94 -40.09 10.09
N PHE A 895 -5.11 -40.68 10.95
CA PHE A 895 -4.92 -42.12 11.07
C PHE A 895 -4.94 -42.52 12.54
N THR A 896 -5.79 -43.49 12.89
CA THR A 896 -5.86 -44.09 14.23
C THR A 896 -5.30 -45.52 14.16
N THR A 897 -4.37 -45.85 15.06
CA THR A 897 -3.77 -47.19 15.13
C THR A 897 -4.77 -48.25 15.62
N ALA A 898 -4.48 -49.53 15.38
CA ALA A 898 -5.03 -50.59 16.21
C ALA A 898 -4.55 -50.43 17.68
N ALA A 899 -5.13 -51.21 18.60
CA ALA A 899 -4.66 -51.28 19.98
C ALA A 899 -3.14 -51.57 20.00
N THR A 900 -2.39 -50.68 20.65
CA THR A 900 -0.93 -50.71 20.63
C THR A 900 -0.38 -51.79 21.55
N THR A 901 0.81 -52.29 21.24
CA THR A 901 1.55 -53.29 21.99
C THR A 901 2.97 -52.77 22.24
N ALA A 902 3.71 -53.40 23.16
CA ALA A 902 5.10 -53.02 23.41
C ALA A 902 5.99 -53.09 22.16
N ALA A 903 5.63 -53.93 21.18
CA ALA A 903 6.35 -54.04 19.91
C ALA A 903 6.13 -52.84 18.97
N ASP A 904 5.11 -52.02 19.22
CA ASP A 904 4.83 -50.81 18.46
C ASP A 904 5.66 -49.60 18.94
N ASN A 905 6.38 -49.72 20.06
CA ASN A 905 7.20 -48.64 20.59
C ASN A 905 8.31 -48.21 19.61
N ASN A 906 8.50 -46.89 19.46
CA ASN A 906 9.37 -46.25 18.47
C ASN A 906 8.96 -46.45 17.00
N ALA A 907 7.74 -46.94 16.72
CA ALA A 907 7.23 -46.95 15.36
C ALA A 907 7.08 -45.51 14.84
N VAL A 908 7.48 -45.30 13.59
CA VAL A 908 7.49 -44.00 12.91
C VAL A 908 6.36 -43.93 11.89
N PHE A 909 5.61 -42.83 11.92
CA PHE A 909 4.48 -42.55 11.03
C PHE A 909 4.72 -41.28 10.22
N HIS A 910 4.40 -41.33 8.93
CA HIS A 910 4.31 -40.16 8.06
C HIS A 910 3.20 -40.36 7.03
N VAL A 911 2.81 -39.30 6.34
CA VAL A 911 1.77 -39.35 5.31
C VAL A 911 2.27 -38.70 4.02
N VAL A 912 1.94 -39.32 2.90
CA VAL A 912 2.09 -38.74 1.57
C VAL A 912 0.72 -38.25 1.13
N ALA A 913 0.62 -36.98 0.77
CA ALA A 913 -0.60 -36.38 0.24
C ALA A 913 -0.41 -35.96 -1.22
N THR A 914 -1.39 -36.27 -2.07
CA THR A 914 -1.38 -35.94 -3.50
C THR A 914 -2.61 -35.14 -3.86
N GLY A 915 -2.43 -33.98 -4.47
CA GLY A 915 -3.52 -33.11 -4.93
C GLY A 915 -3.18 -32.40 -6.25
N PRO A 916 -4.06 -31.52 -6.75
CA PRO A 916 -3.84 -30.78 -8.01
C PRO A 916 -2.54 -29.96 -8.03
N GLY A 917 -2.10 -29.53 -6.85
CA GLY A 917 -0.84 -28.82 -6.62
C GLY A 917 0.41 -29.70 -6.54
N GLY A 918 0.32 -31.01 -6.74
CA GLY A 918 1.44 -31.94 -6.64
C GLY A 918 1.40 -32.85 -5.41
N VAL A 919 2.56 -33.40 -5.05
CA VAL A 919 2.72 -34.41 -4.00
C VAL A 919 3.59 -33.87 -2.87
N VAL A 920 3.15 -34.05 -1.63
CA VAL A 920 3.92 -33.69 -0.42
C VAL A 920 4.02 -34.86 0.53
N THR A 921 5.11 -34.90 1.29
CA THR A 921 5.35 -35.89 2.34
C THR A 921 5.55 -35.14 3.66
N SER A 922 4.86 -35.58 4.71
CA SER A 922 5.00 -34.99 6.05
C SER A 922 6.34 -35.33 6.69
N ALA A 923 6.68 -34.61 7.75
CA ALA A 923 7.69 -35.05 8.71
C ALA A 923 7.27 -36.36 9.40
N ASN A 924 8.25 -37.03 10.02
CA ASN A 924 8.06 -38.25 10.79
C ASN A 924 7.54 -37.93 12.21
N ALA A 925 6.46 -38.59 12.60
CA ALA A 925 5.94 -38.64 13.97
C ALA A 925 6.27 -40.00 14.62
N THR A 926 6.68 -40.01 15.88
CA THR A 926 7.05 -41.25 16.58
C THR A 926 5.96 -41.66 17.59
N LEU A 927 5.67 -42.96 17.66
CA LEU A 927 4.81 -43.56 18.68
C LEU A 927 5.66 -44.06 19.85
N LYS A 928 5.40 -43.54 21.05
CA LYS A 928 5.89 -44.11 22.31
C LYS A 928 4.80 -44.97 22.92
N VAL A 929 5.09 -46.24 23.19
CA VAL A 929 4.14 -47.13 23.88
C VAL A 929 4.64 -47.40 25.28
N VAL A 930 3.83 -47.03 26.27
CA VAL A 930 4.10 -47.27 27.70
C VAL A 930 3.28 -48.48 28.19
N PRO A 931 3.78 -49.30 29.12
CA PRO A 931 3.03 -50.41 29.67
C PRO A 931 1.75 -49.94 30.39
N ALA A 932 0.70 -50.78 30.36
CA ALA A 932 -0.46 -50.56 31.21
C ALA A 932 -0.09 -50.77 32.68
N ILE A 933 -0.46 -49.82 33.53
CA ILE A 933 -0.24 -49.89 34.98
C ILE A 933 -1.43 -50.63 35.61
N THR A 934 -1.15 -51.59 36.48
CA THR A 934 -2.16 -52.33 37.25
C THR A 934 -1.85 -52.24 38.73
N VAL A 935 -2.89 -52.17 39.56
CA VAL A 935 -2.73 -52.22 41.02
C VAL A 935 -2.60 -53.69 41.43
N GLN A 936 -1.47 -54.06 42.04
CA GLN A 936 -1.22 -55.41 42.54
C GLN A 936 -1.30 -55.41 44.07
N ASN A 937 -2.05 -56.35 44.64
CA ASN A 937 -2.21 -56.54 46.09
C ASN A 937 -2.53 -55.23 46.84
N PRO A 938 -3.65 -54.54 46.52
CA PRO A 938 -4.00 -53.29 47.18
C PRO A 938 -4.13 -53.47 48.70
N ILE A 939 -3.52 -52.56 49.45
CA ILE A 939 -3.73 -52.44 50.90
C ILE A 939 -5.06 -51.77 51.21
N LEU A 940 -5.58 -50.98 50.27
CA LEU A 940 -6.93 -50.41 50.29
C LEU A 940 -7.65 -50.69 48.97
N SER A 941 -8.89 -51.17 49.06
CA SER A 941 -9.83 -51.25 47.94
C SER A 941 -11.22 -50.81 48.43
N ALA A 942 -11.74 -49.70 47.89
CA ALA A 942 -13.03 -49.12 48.26
C ALA A 942 -13.81 -48.69 47.01
N ASN A 943 -14.99 -49.26 46.82
CA ASN A 943 -15.93 -48.94 45.74
C ASN A 943 -17.16 -48.15 46.22
N PHE A 944 -17.25 -47.85 47.52
CA PHE A 944 -18.29 -47.02 48.16
C PHE A 944 -19.76 -47.44 47.93
N ASP A 945 -20.04 -48.53 47.22
CA ASP A 945 -21.37 -49.08 46.91
C ASP A 945 -22.21 -49.40 48.16
N ASP A 946 -21.56 -49.65 49.30
CA ASP A 946 -22.21 -49.93 50.59
C ASP A 946 -22.44 -48.67 51.45
N GLY A 947 -22.07 -47.49 50.94
CA GLY A 947 -22.20 -46.21 51.63
C GLY A 947 -21.20 -45.99 52.77
N SER A 948 -20.20 -46.87 52.94
CA SER A 948 -19.20 -46.78 54.00
C SER A 948 -17.88 -46.15 53.52
N THR A 949 -17.12 -45.58 54.47
CA THR A 949 -15.75 -45.12 54.23
C THR A 949 -14.72 -46.10 54.81
N PRO A 950 -13.48 -46.13 54.28
CA PRO A 950 -12.38 -46.86 54.91
C PRO A 950 -12.19 -46.44 56.38
N ALA A 951 -11.74 -47.37 57.23
CA ALA A 951 -11.66 -47.13 58.68
C ALA A 951 -10.79 -45.93 59.11
N THR A 952 -9.78 -45.56 58.32
CA THR A 952 -8.91 -44.40 58.57
C THR A 952 -9.32 -43.16 57.77
N ALA A 953 -10.41 -43.21 57.01
CA ALA A 953 -10.83 -42.13 56.14
C ALA A 953 -11.72 -41.11 56.86
N VAL A 954 -11.41 -39.83 56.63
CA VAL A 954 -12.16 -38.67 57.09
C VAL A 954 -12.74 -37.96 55.87
N VAL A 955 -14.04 -37.71 55.88
CA VAL A 955 -14.72 -36.88 54.89
C VAL A 955 -14.86 -35.48 55.48
N ALA A 956 -14.36 -34.45 54.78
CA ALA A 956 -14.30 -33.08 55.28
C ALA A 956 -14.94 -32.08 54.31
N GLY A 957 -15.39 -30.93 54.84
CA GLY A 957 -16.04 -29.87 54.07
C GLY A 957 -17.43 -30.27 53.59
N THR A 958 -17.72 -30.05 52.32
CA THR A 958 -19.01 -30.44 51.69
C THR A 958 -19.01 -31.86 51.16
N ALA A 959 -17.92 -32.61 51.31
CA ALA A 959 -17.83 -33.96 50.75
C ALA A 959 -18.82 -34.92 51.44
N MET A 960 -19.34 -35.89 50.68
CA MET A 960 -20.23 -36.93 51.21
C MET A 960 -20.10 -38.24 50.43
N VAL A 961 -20.43 -39.36 51.09
CA VAL A 961 -20.61 -40.65 50.43
C VAL A 961 -22.11 -40.82 50.18
N ASP A 962 -22.50 -40.87 48.91
CA ASP A 962 -23.90 -40.98 48.50
C ASP A 962 -24.00 -41.67 47.15
N ALA A 963 -25.06 -42.46 46.97
CA ALA A 963 -25.34 -43.21 45.74
C ALA A 963 -24.14 -44.05 45.21
N GLY A 964 -23.37 -44.66 46.11
CA GLY A 964 -22.26 -45.56 45.77
C GLY A 964 -20.96 -44.85 45.39
N VAL A 965 -20.86 -43.53 45.54
CA VAL A 965 -19.65 -42.76 45.18
C VAL A 965 -19.30 -41.74 46.27
N VAL A 966 -18.07 -41.23 46.25
CA VAL A 966 -17.68 -40.08 47.07
C VAL A 966 -17.82 -38.81 46.24
N LYS A 967 -18.70 -37.93 46.68
CA LYS A 967 -18.93 -36.64 46.06
C LYS A 967 -18.12 -35.59 46.83
N LEU A 968 -16.98 -35.17 46.29
CA LEU A 968 -16.13 -34.15 46.93
C LEU A 968 -16.79 -32.78 46.82
N THR A 969 -17.31 -32.46 45.64
CA THR A 969 -18.22 -31.34 45.40
C THR A 969 -19.40 -31.76 44.53
N GLU A 970 -20.56 -31.20 44.81
CA GLU A 970 -21.68 -31.12 43.87
C GLU A 970 -21.51 -29.86 43.00
N ALA A 971 -22.22 -29.77 41.87
CA ALA A 971 -22.21 -28.63 40.96
C ALA A 971 -22.88 -27.37 41.56
N VAL A 972 -22.28 -26.87 42.64
CA VAL A 972 -22.70 -25.75 43.46
C VAL A 972 -21.53 -24.79 43.60
N ASN A 973 -21.79 -23.50 43.52
CA ASN A 973 -20.77 -22.45 43.61
C ASN A 973 -20.18 -22.38 45.03
N GLY A 974 -18.86 -22.19 45.14
CA GLY A 974 -18.18 -21.84 46.38
C GLY A 974 -18.06 -22.97 47.40
N VAL A 975 -18.09 -24.23 46.96
CA VAL A 975 -17.97 -25.39 47.85
C VAL A 975 -16.58 -26.02 47.76
N THR A 976 -16.15 -26.65 48.85
CA THR A 976 -14.86 -27.35 48.96
C THR A 976 -15.05 -28.58 49.82
N GLY A 977 -14.54 -29.71 49.35
CA GLY A 977 -14.65 -30.98 50.07
C GLY A 977 -13.47 -31.89 49.79
N SER A 978 -13.17 -32.76 50.76
CA SER A 978 -12.10 -33.75 50.62
C SER A 978 -12.44 -35.09 51.25
N LEU A 979 -11.79 -36.14 50.74
CA LEU A 979 -11.67 -37.46 51.37
C LEU A 979 -10.20 -37.67 51.75
N ASN A 980 -9.92 -37.79 53.04
CA ASN A 980 -8.58 -37.92 53.58
C ASN A 980 -8.42 -39.28 54.26
N ILE A 981 -7.63 -40.17 53.66
CA ILE A 981 -7.35 -41.52 54.14
C ILE A 981 -6.07 -41.49 54.97
N GLY A 982 -6.23 -41.69 56.27
CA GLY A 982 -5.11 -41.78 57.20
C GLY A 982 -4.18 -42.95 56.86
N ASP A 983 -2.93 -42.83 57.29
CA ASP A 983 -1.82 -43.75 57.06
C ASP A 983 -2.23 -45.24 57.05
N LEU A 984 -2.08 -45.86 55.87
CA LEU A 984 -2.43 -47.25 55.61
C LEU A 984 -1.36 -48.24 56.10
N ASN A 985 -0.16 -47.77 56.42
CA ASN A 985 1.01 -48.58 56.70
C ASN A 985 1.47 -48.52 58.17
N GLY A 986 0.69 -47.89 59.05
CA GLY A 986 0.93 -47.93 60.50
C GLY A 986 2.27 -47.30 60.94
N GLY A 987 2.66 -46.21 60.28
CA GLY A 987 3.85 -45.41 60.54
C GLY A 987 5.08 -45.84 59.74
N GLN A 988 4.98 -46.90 58.93
CA GLN A 988 6.10 -47.37 58.13
C GLN A 988 6.44 -46.41 56.99
N THR A 989 7.72 -46.34 56.64
CA THR A 989 8.22 -45.57 55.50
C THR A 989 7.76 -46.19 54.19
N VAL A 990 6.97 -45.45 53.41
CA VAL A 990 6.49 -45.84 52.08
C VAL A 990 7.42 -45.25 51.02
N SER A 991 8.03 -46.13 50.22
CA SER A 991 8.97 -45.78 49.15
C SER A 991 8.33 -45.74 47.76
N ALA A 992 7.24 -46.46 47.56
CA ALA A 992 6.53 -46.53 46.28
C ALA A 992 5.04 -46.76 46.52
N PHE A 993 4.18 -46.31 45.62
CA PHE A 993 2.77 -46.67 45.62
C PHE A 993 2.15 -46.65 44.22
N THR A 994 1.06 -47.39 44.04
CA THR A 994 0.17 -47.25 42.90
C THR A 994 -1.24 -46.96 43.42
N ALA A 995 -1.80 -45.83 43.02
CA ALA A 995 -3.18 -45.44 43.27
C ALA A 995 -3.97 -45.50 41.95
N LYS A 996 -5.13 -46.15 41.98
CA LYS A 996 -6.11 -46.14 40.89
C LYS A 996 -7.45 -45.70 41.45
N PHE A 997 -8.15 -44.82 40.76
CA PHE A 997 -9.52 -44.43 41.09
C PHE A 997 -10.25 -43.96 39.84
N SER A 998 -11.57 -43.99 39.89
CA SER A 998 -12.44 -43.42 38.86
C SER A 998 -12.81 -42.00 39.27
N LEU A 999 -12.62 -41.03 38.40
CA LEU A 999 -12.87 -39.60 38.62
C LEU A 999 -13.91 -39.08 37.64
N ARG A 1000 -14.88 -38.33 38.14
CA ARG A 1000 -15.82 -37.53 37.35
C ARG A 1000 -15.55 -36.05 37.59
N ILE A 1001 -15.41 -35.30 36.50
CA ILE A 1001 -15.34 -33.83 36.48
C ILE A 1001 -16.36 -33.34 35.44
N GLY A 1002 -17.44 -32.69 35.88
CA GLY A 1002 -18.42 -32.09 34.96
C GLY A 1002 -19.83 -31.95 35.52
N GLY A 1003 -20.80 -31.73 34.64
CA GLY A 1003 -22.22 -31.58 35.00
C GLY A 1003 -22.56 -30.23 35.65
N GLY A 1004 -21.67 -29.24 35.57
CA GLY A 1004 -21.90 -27.88 36.03
C GLY A 1004 -22.00 -26.85 34.89
N THR A 1005 -21.31 -25.72 35.00
CA THR A 1005 -21.41 -24.60 34.04
C THR A 1005 -20.66 -24.86 32.74
N SER A 1006 -20.95 -24.07 31.69
CA SER A 1006 -20.25 -24.19 30.40
C SER A 1006 -18.77 -23.80 30.49
N THR A 1007 -18.42 -22.92 31.42
CA THR A 1007 -17.06 -22.72 31.88
C THR A 1007 -16.86 -23.62 33.11
N PRO A 1008 -15.82 -24.47 33.13
CA PRO A 1008 -15.56 -25.38 34.25
C PRO A 1008 -15.24 -24.64 35.55
N ALA A 1009 -15.35 -25.37 36.65
CA ALA A 1009 -14.96 -24.90 37.99
C ALA A 1009 -13.45 -25.07 38.25
N ASP A 1010 -12.98 -24.76 39.46
CA ASP A 1010 -11.53 -24.71 39.77
C ASP A 1010 -10.81 -26.06 39.63
N GLY A 1011 -11.36 -27.16 40.18
CA GLY A 1011 -10.89 -28.50 39.83
C GLY A 1011 -10.72 -29.48 41.00
N PHE A 1012 -9.80 -30.43 40.81
CA PHE A 1012 -9.58 -31.60 41.68
C PHE A 1012 -8.10 -31.85 41.97
N SER A 1013 -7.77 -32.44 43.12
CA SER A 1013 -6.41 -32.86 43.48
C SER A 1013 -6.35 -34.25 44.10
N PHE A 1014 -5.26 -34.97 43.81
CA PHE A 1014 -4.81 -36.14 44.56
C PHE A 1014 -3.56 -35.78 45.36
N VAL A 1015 -3.49 -36.20 46.63
CA VAL A 1015 -2.41 -35.87 47.56
C VAL A 1015 -1.83 -37.13 48.21
N TRP A 1016 -0.52 -37.19 48.34
CA TRP A 1016 0.19 -38.13 49.22
C TRP A 1016 1.26 -37.39 50.03
N ALA A 1017 0.99 -37.17 51.32
CA ALA A 1017 1.83 -36.36 52.19
C ALA A 1017 1.72 -36.74 53.67
N ASN A 1018 2.83 -36.68 54.41
CA ASN A 1018 2.89 -36.91 55.87
C ASN A 1018 2.43 -35.73 56.71
N ASP A 1019 2.32 -34.54 56.11
CA ASP A 1019 1.83 -33.31 56.71
C ASP A 1019 0.43 -32.91 56.21
N LEU A 1020 -0.28 -33.83 55.55
CA LEU A 1020 -1.68 -33.63 55.18
C LEU A 1020 -2.57 -33.57 56.42
N ASP A 1021 -3.25 -32.43 56.63
CA ASP A 1021 -4.29 -32.30 57.65
C ASP A 1021 -5.54 -33.10 57.26
N VAL A 1022 -5.69 -34.27 57.88
CA VAL A 1022 -6.79 -35.19 57.58
C VAL A 1022 -8.17 -34.64 57.95
N ASN A 1023 -8.27 -33.60 58.79
CA ASN A 1023 -9.55 -33.03 59.22
C ASN A 1023 -9.99 -31.81 58.39
N ALA A 1024 -9.12 -31.29 57.51
CA ALA A 1024 -9.42 -30.11 56.70
C ALA A 1024 -9.81 -30.48 55.26
N ALA A 1025 -10.71 -29.66 54.69
CA ALA A 1025 -11.01 -29.68 53.26
C ALA A 1025 -10.08 -28.72 52.50
N TYR A 1026 -9.74 -29.09 51.27
CA TYR A 1026 -8.87 -28.34 50.37
C TYR A 1026 -9.28 -28.59 48.91
N GLY A 1027 -8.81 -27.70 48.02
CA GLY A 1027 -9.18 -27.69 46.60
C GLY A 1027 -8.20 -28.41 45.68
N GLU A 1028 -8.24 -28.00 44.42
CA GLU A 1028 -7.38 -28.37 43.30
C GLU A 1028 -5.89 -28.16 43.54
N ASP A 1029 -5.52 -27.24 44.43
CA ASP A 1029 -4.11 -27.00 44.78
C ASP A 1029 -3.51 -28.06 45.71
N GLY A 1030 -4.34 -28.93 46.29
CA GLY A 1030 -3.94 -29.89 47.31
C GLY A 1030 -3.62 -29.25 48.68
N SER A 1031 -3.07 -30.05 49.58
CA SER A 1031 -2.65 -29.63 50.93
C SER A 1031 -1.43 -30.43 51.38
N GLY A 1032 -0.57 -29.84 52.22
CA GLY A 1032 0.72 -30.42 52.62
C GLY A 1032 1.85 -30.18 51.61
N THR A 1033 3.02 -30.75 51.90
CA THR A 1033 4.26 -30.55 51.11
C THR A 1033 4.70 -31.79 50.33
N GLY A 1034 3.94 -32.89 50.42
CA GLY A 1034 4.21 -34.13 49.68
C GLY A 1034 3.88 -34.06 48.19
N LEU A 1035 3.46 -35.18 47.61
CA LEU A 1035 3.07 -35.26 46.21
C LEU A 1035 1.64 -34.73 46.04
N ILE A 1036 1.45 -33.82 45.09
CA ILE A 1036 0.13 -33.32 44.67
C ILE A 1036 0.03 -33.49 43.15
N VAL A 1037 -1.06 -34.14 42.70
CA VAL A 1037 -1.44 -34.19 41.30
C VAL A 1037 -2.71 -33.37 41.14
N SER A 1038 -2.60 -32.21 40.52
CA SER A 1038 -3.70 -31.27 40.32
C SER A 1038 -4.33 -31.46 38.95
N PHE A 1039 -5.66 -31.40 38.90
CA PHE A 1039 -6.46 -31.32 37.69
C PHE A 1039 -7.11 -29.94 37.72
N ASP A 1040 -6.39 -28.94 37.22
CA ASP A 1040 -6.82 -27.55 37.18
C ASP A 1040 -7.64 -27.32 35.92
N THR A 1041 -8.91 -26.99 36.10
CA THR A 1041 -9.85 -26.79 35.00
C THR A 1041 -10.14 -25.33 34.70
N TYR A 1042 -9.74 -24.38 35.55
CA TYR A 1042 -10.11 -22.96 35.41
C TYR A 1042 -8.91 -22.01 35.45
N ASP A 1043 -8.73 -21.26 34.36
CA ASP A 1043 -7.65 -20.27 34.24
C ASP A 1043 -7.98 -18.99 35.04
N ASN A 1044 -7.33 -18.83 36.20
CA ASN A 1044 -7.43 -17.67 37.09
C ASN A 1044 -6.66 -16.42 36.61
N VAL A 1045 -6.44 -16.29 35.30
CA VAL A 1045 -5.68 -15.24 34.61
C VAL A 1045 -4.15 -15.43 34.74
N GLY A 1046 -3.60 -16.13 33.76
CA GLY A 1046 -2.15 -16.32 33.56
C GLY A 1046 -1.82 -17.37 32.50
N GLY A 1047 -2.82 -18.14 32.07
CA GLY A 1047 -2.71 -19.13 31.01
C GLY A 1047 -2.16 -20.47 31.48
N GLU A 1048 -1.97 -20.69 32.79
CA GLU A 1048 -1.45 -21.93 33.37
C GLU A 1048 -2.43 -23.11 33.24
N ALA A 1049 -3.73 -22.86 33.23
CA ALA A 1049 -4.81 -23.86 33.13
C ALA A 1049 -5.65 -23.68 31.82
N PRO A 1050 -6.43 -24.68 31.37
CA PRO A 1050 -6.62 -26.01 31.95
C PRO A 1050 -5.39 -26.91 31.82
N ALA A 1051 -5.01 -27.59 32.90
CA ALA A 1051 -3.82 -28.43 32.94
C ALA A 1051 -3.94 -29.58 33.96
N ILE A 1052 -3.04 -30.56 33.83
CA ILE A 1052 -2.80 -31.56 34.88
C ILE A 1052 -1.35 -31.44 35.32
N ASP A 1053 -1.14 -31.13 36.59
CA ASP A 1053 0.14 -30.67 37.12
C ASP A 1053 0.63 -31.56 38.27
N ILE A 1054 1.95 -31.64 38.41
CA ILE A 1054 2.61 -32.39 39.49
C ILE A 1054 3.37 -31.41 40.37
N ARG A 1055 3.11 -31.44 41.69
CA ARG A 1055 3.87 -30.69 42.69
C ARG A 1055 4.51 -31.63 43.72
N TRP A 1056 5.69 -31.26 44.20
CA TRP A 1056 6.45 -31.98 45.21
C TRP A 1056 7.30 -31.00 46.04
N GLY A 1057 7.32 -31.16 47.36
CA GLY A 1057 8.04 -30.23 48.25
C GLY A 1057 7.43 -28.82 48.27
N GLY A 1058 6.13 -28.71 47.98
CA GLY A 1058 5.43 -27.42 47.85
C GLY A 1058 5.73 -26.63 46.57
N SER A 1059 6.47 -27.20 45.61
CA SER A 1059 6.79 -26.55 44.32
C SER A 1059 6.27 -27.38 43.14
N GLU A 1060 5.92 -26.71 42.04
CA GLU A 1060 5.56 -27.39 40.79
C GLU A 1060 6.80 -28.05 40.14
N VAL A 1061 6.64 -29.30 39.73
CA VAL A 1061 7.65 -30.13 39.06
C VAL A 1061 7.46 -30.10 37.54
N VAL A 1062 6.21 -30.28 37.10
CA VAL A 1062 5.85 -30.25 35.68
C VAL A 1062 4.36 -29.98 35.51
N SER A 1063 4.01 -29.25 34.45
CA SER A 1063 2.65 -28.97 34.02
C SER A 1063 2.39 -29.51 32.62
N ARG A 1064 1.17 -30.02 32.37
CA ARG A 1064 0.70 -30.37 31.02
C ARG A 1064 -0.64 -29.71 30.72
N LYS A 1065 -0.59 -28.67 29.88
CA LYS A 1065 -1.77 -27.99 29.34
C LYS A 1065 -2.58 -28.89 28.42
N LEU A 1066 -3.89 -28.90 28.62
CA LEU A 1066 -4.83 -29.71 27.86
C LEU A 1066 -6.08 -28.88 27.55
N PRO A 1067 -6.76 -29.08 26.40
CA PRO A 1067 -8.06 -28.47 26.20
C PRO A 1067 -9.03 -28.99 27.27
N ILE A 1068 -9.97 -28.16 27.71
CA ILE A 1068 -10.90 -28.54 28.78
C ILE A 1068 -11.69 -29.83 28.47
N SER A 1069 -12.01 -30.08 27.19
CA SER A 1069 -12.67 -31.32 26.74
C SER A 1069 -11.85 -32.59 26.96
N ALA A 1070 -10.52 -32.46 27.07
CA ALA A 1070 -9.65 -33.57 27.46
C ALA A 1070 -9.69 -33.84 28.96
N ILE A 1071 -9.88 -32.81 29.81
CA ILE A 1071 -9.93 -32.94 31.27
C ILE A 1071 -11.35 -33.28 31.77
N GLN A 1072 -12.40 -32.64 31.26
CA GLN A 1072 -13.77 -32.95 31.66
C GLN A 1072 -14.23 -34.33 31.20
N THR A 1073 -15.10 -34.95 32.00
CA THR A 1073 -15.74 -36.24 31.72
C THR A 1073 -17.24 -36.14 31.49
N GLY A 1074 -17.84 -34.98 31.82
CA GLY A 1074 -19.29 -34.79 31.80
C GLY A 1074 -19.97 -35.67 32.85
N ASP A 1075 -20.89 -36.53 32.41
CA ASP A 1075 -21.62 -37.43 33.31
C ASP A 1075 -20.93 -38.80 33.53
N ALA A 1076 -19.87 -39.08 32.78
CA ALA A 1076 -19.12 -40.33 32.88
C ALA A 1076 -18.00 -40.25 33.93
N PHE A 1077 -17.57 -41.41 34.41
CA PHE A 1077 -16.32 -41.57 35.14
C PHE A 1077 -15.17 -41.90 34.20
N ALA A 1078 -13.97 -41.47 34.57
CA ALA A 1078 -12.73 -41.81 33.89
C ALA A 1078 -11.69 -42.35 34.87
N ASP A 1079 -10.94 -43.37 34.46
CA ASP A 1079 -9.85 -43.91 35.27
C ASP A 1079 -8.68 -42.93 35.36
N VAL A 1080 -8.22 -42.74 36.59
CA VAL A 1080 -6.96 -42.09 36.98
C VAL A 1080 -6.04 -43.17 37.56
N ILE A 1081 -4.79 -43.20 37.12
CA ILE A 1081 -3.75 -44.04 37.71
C ILE A 1081 -2.53 -43.18 38.00
N ILE A 1082 -2.07 -43.21 39.24
CA ILE A 1082 -0.86 -42.53 39.70
C ILE A 1082 0.07 -43.58 40.27
N ARG A 1083 1.28 -43.68 39.72
CA ARG A 1083 2.31 -44.62 40.18
C ARG A 1083 3.58 -43.88 40.52
N LEU A 1084 3.98 -43.99 41.78
CA LEU A 1084 5.27 -43.53 42.27
C LEU A 1084 6.16 -44.75 42.51
N GLU A 1085 7.28 -44.81 41.80
CA GLU A 1085 8.28 -45.88 41.93
C GLU A 1085 9.30 -45.56 43.03
N SER A 1086 9.98 -46.60 43.54
CA SER A 1086 10.90 -46.48 44.69
C SER A 1086 12.15 -45.62 44.46
N ASP A 1087 12.43 -45.24 43.22
CA ASP A 1087 13.49 -44.31 42.82
C ASP A 1087 13.01 -42.85 42.72
N GLY A 1088 11.71 -42.61 42.88
CA GLY A 1088 11.08 -41.29 42.83
C GLY A 1088 10.58 -40.87 41.45
N THR A 1089 10.49 -41.78 40.48
CA THR A 1089 9.81 -41.48 39.20
C THR A 1089 8.30 -41.66 39.32
N LEU A 1090 7.54 -40.74 38.73
CA LEU A 1090 6.09 -40.68 38.78
C LEU A 1090 5.47 -40.84 37.38
N ASP A 1091 4.46 -41.70 37.29
CA ASP A 1091 3.57 -41.81 36.14
C ASP A 1091 2.15 -41.35 36.51
N VAL A 1092 1.50 -40.63 35.60
CA VAL A 1092 0.11 -40.21 35.71
C VAL A 1092 -0.61 -40.55 34.40
N HIS A 1093 -1.58 -41.44 34.49
CA HIS A 1093 -2.50 -41.78 33.39
C HIS A 1093 -3.91 -41.29 33.71
N TYR A 1094 -4.59 -40.75 32.70
CA TYR A 1094 -5.96 -40.27 32.82
C TYR A 1094 -6.74 -40.50 31.53
N LYS A 1095 -8.00 -40.95 31.62
CA LYS A 1095 -8.85 -41.25 30.44
C LYS A 1095 -8.17 -42.19 29.43
N ASN A 1096 -7.45 -43.19 29.94
CA ASN A 1096 -6.64 -44.12 29.14
C ASN A 1096 -5.52 -43.46 28.31
N GLN A 1097 -5.15 -42.23 28.64
CA GLN A 1097 -4.05 -41.50 28.03
C GLN A 1097 -2.90 -41.36 29.02
N VAL A 1098 -1.69 -41.31 28.47
CA VAL A 1098 -0.48 -40.95 29.22
C VAL A 1098 -0.52 -39.44 29.39
N ILE A 1099 -0.56 -38.94 30.64
CA ILE A 1099 -0.48 -37.51 30.94
C ILE A 1099 0.97 -37.13 31.24
N HIS A 1100 1.56 -37.83 32.21
CA HIS A 1100 2.96 -37.73 32.60
C HIS A 1100 3.55 -39.13 32.68
N ASP A 1101 4.76 -39.31 32.16
CA ASP A 1101 5.46 -40.60 32.14
C ASP A 1101 6.90 -40.41 32.59
N ASN A 1102 7.30 -41.17 33.60
CA ASN A 1102 8.65 -41.18 34.17
C ASN A 1102 9.15 -39.79 34.64
N VAL A 1103 8.28 -39.02 35.32
CA VAL A 1103 8.63 -37.69 35.87
C VAL A 1103 9.45 -37.88 37.15
N GLN A 1104 10.69 -37.38 37.16
CA GLN A 1104 11.54 -37.46 38.35
C GLN A 1104 11.12 -36.41 39.39
N LEU A 1105 10.73 -36.85 40.58
CA LEU A 1105 10.48 -35.95 41.72
C LEU A 1105 11.82 -35.45 42.31
N PRO A 1106 12.06 -34.12 42.36
CA PRO A 1106 13.32 -33.57 42.85
C PRO A 1106 13.55 -33.88 44.34
N GLY A 1107 14.72 -34.45 44.66
CA GLY A 1107 15.09 -34.74 46.04
C GLY A 1107 14.16 -35.74 46.74
N PHE A 1108 13.48 -36.61 45.98
CA PHE A 1108 12.55 -37.58 46.54
C PHE A 1108 13.19 -38.45 47.64
N GLU A 1109 12.56 -38.42 48.81
CA GLU A 1109 12.81 -39.28 49.95
C GLU A 1109 11.49 -39.97 50.37
N PRO A 1110 11.50 -41.28 50.65
CA PRO A 1110 10.34 -42.01 51.14
C PRO A 1110 9.73 -41.40 52.40
N GLN A 1111 8.40 -41.36 52.46
CA GLN A 1111 7.70 -40.73 53.58
C GLN A 1111 7.18 -41.78 54.58
N ALA A 1112 7.44 -41.56 55.87
CA ALA A 1112 6.80 -42.29 56.95
C ALA A 1112 5.53 -41.56 57.39
N GLY A 1113 4.45 -42.30 57.66
CA GLY A 1113 3.20 -41.73 58.15
C GLY A 1113 2.42 -40.91 57.11
N ALA A 1114 2.67 -41.14 55.81
CA ALA A 1114 2.00 -40.38 54.76
C ALA A 1114 0.53 -40.78 54.57
N ASN A 1115 -0.33 -39.77 54.52
CA ASN A 1115 -1.76 -39.90 54.28
C ASN A 1115 -2.07 -39.75 52.78
N PHE A 1116 -3.18 -40.33 52.34
CA PHE A 1116 -3.70 -40.17 50.98
C PHE A 1116 -4.91 -39.25 50.98
N GLY A 1117 -4.98 -38.32 50.05
CA GLY A 1117 -5.99 -37.28 50.02
C GLY A 1117 -6.60 -37.08 48.64
N PHE A 1118 -7.87 -36.73 48.61
CA PHE A 1118 -8.62 -36.33 47.41
C PHE A 1118 -9.35 -35.03 47.73
N GLY A 1119 -9.03 -33.93 47.07
CA GLY A 1119 -9.61 -32.61 47.32
C GLY A 1119 -10.25 -32.02 46.07
N ALA A 1120 -11.25 -31.16 46.22
CA ALA A 1120 -11.85 -30.43 45.11
C ALA A 1120 -12.50 -29.13 45.57
N ARG A 1121 -12.53 -28.14 44.66
CA ARG A 1121 -13.17 -26.83 44.86
C ARG A 1121 -13.89 -26.41 43.58
N THR A 1122 -15.02 -25.73 43.74
CA THR A 1122 -15.78 -25.18 42.61
C THR A 1122 -15.51 -23.68 42.35
N GLY A 1123 -15.04 -22.95 43.36
CA GLY A 1123 -14.71 -21.53 43.19
C GLY A 1123 -15.95 -20.70 42.84
N GLY A 1124 -15.83 -19.81 41.85
CA GLY A 1124 -16.94 -18.96 41.38
C GLY A 1124 -17.87 -19.61 40.35
N LEU A 1125 -17.61 -20.87 39.97
CA LEU A 1125 -18.35 -21.63 38.96
C LEU A 1125 -18.77 -22.99 39.55
N ASN A 1126 -19.32 -23.88 38.72
CA ASN A 1126 -19.92 -25.12 39.20
C ASN A 1126 -19.37 -26.32 38.42
N ASP A 1127 -18.97 -27.39 39.11
CA ASP A 1127 -18.75 -28.73 38.56
C ASP A 1127 -18.90 -29.79 39.66
N ASN A 1128 -19.31 -30.99 39.27
CA ASN A 1128 -19.24 -32.16 40.12
C ASN A 1128 -17.83 -32.73 40.11
N HIS A 1129 -17.26 -32.97 41.29
CA HIS A 1129 -16.00 -33.69 41.46
C HIS A 1129 -16.26 -34.94 42.30
N TRP A 1130 -16.46 -36.07 41.63
CA TRP A 1130 -16.81 -37.33 42.30
C TRP A 1130 -15.72 -38.37 42.04
N ILE A 1131 -15.45 -39.19 43.06
CA ILE A 1131 -14.51 -40.31 42.95
C ILE A 1131 -15.18 -41.63 43.34
N ASP A 1132 -14.69 -42.70 42.73
CA ASP A 1132 -15.15 -44.07 42.96
C ASP A 1132 -14.00 -45.07 42.73
N ASN A 1133 -14.19 -46.34 43.12
CA ASN A 1133 -13.29 -47.47 42.84
C ASN A 1133 -11.82 -47.20 43.21
N VAL A 1134 -11.60 -46.65 44.41
CA VAL A 1134 -10.27 -46.31 44.93
C VAL A 1134 -9.52 -47.58 45.33
N GLN A 1135 -8.36 -47.79 44.71
CA GLN A 1135 -7.41 -48.84 45.04
C GLN A 1135 -6.03 -48.25 45.28
N ILE A 1136 -5.40 -48.61 46.39
CA ILE A 1136 -4.05 -48.15 46.74
C ILE A 1136 -3.21 -49.37 47.14
N ALA A 1137 -2.05 -49.53 46.50
CA ALA A 1137 -1.02 -50.48 46.89
C ALA A 1137 0.25 -49.71 47.25
N THR A 1138 0.88 -50.04 48.39
CA THR A 1138 2.10 -49.37 48.87
C THR A 1138 3.26 -50.35 49.01
N THR A 1139 4.47 -49.85 48.83
CA THR A 1139 5.72 -50.59 49.06
C THR A 1139 6.48 -49.92 50.19
N VAL A 1140 6.65 -50.64 51.31
CA VAL A 1140 7.37 -50.16 52.49
C VAL A 1140 8.88 -50.42 52.37
N GLY A 1141 9.70 -49.49 52.86
CA GLY A 1141 11.16 -49.61 52.86
C GLY A 1141 11.89 -48.32 52.50
N ALA A 1142 13.23 -48.39 52.49
CA ALA A 1142 14.07 -47.29 52.01
C ALA A 1142 14.00 -47.16 50.48
N ALA A 1143 14.33 -45.97 49.96
CA ALA A 1143 14.36 -45.70 48.53
C ALA A 1143 15.29 -46.66 47.82
N ALA A 1144 15.03 -46.90 46.53
CA ALA A 1144 16.04 -47.48 45.67
C ALA A 1144 17.30 -46.60 45.69
N PRO A 1145 18.49 -47.18 45.85
CA PRO A 1145 19.70 -46.44 45.58
C PRO A 1145 19.68 -46.03 44.11
N ARG A 1146 19.84 -44.73 43.85
CA ARG A 1146 19.84 -44.13 42.50
C ARG A 1146 21.12 -43.34 42.28
N ILE A 1147 21.53 -43.20 41.02
CA ILE A 1147 22.63 -42.30 40.68
C ILE A 1147 22.12 -40.87 40.92
N SER A 1148 22.70 -40.17 41.90
CA SER A 1148 22.31 -38.83 42.33
C SER A 1148 23.00 -37.74 41.52
N ALA A 1149 24.19 -38.00 40.98
CA ALA A 1149 24.87 -37.08 40.08
C ALA A 1149 25.89 -37.81 39.19
N ILE A 1150 26.07 -37.31 37.96
CA ILE A 1150 27.22 -37.64 37.11
C ILE A 1150 27.91 -36.33 36.76
N ARG A 1151 29.17 -36.16 37.17
CA ARG A 1151 29.97 -34.98 36.86
C ARG A 1151 31.12 -35.36 35.94
N THR A 1152 31.38 -34.53 34.94
CA THR A 1152 32.53 -34.67 34.04
C THR A 1152 33.46 -33.49 34.26
N GLY A 1153 34.76 -33.76 34.37
CA GLY A 1153 35.78 -32.72 34.58
C GLY A 1153 37.15 -33.14 34.03
N ALA A 1154 38.12 -32.24 34.13
CA ALA A 1154 39.48 -32.43 33.59
C ALA A 1154 40.19 -33.70 34.11
N ASN A 1155 39.71 -34.28 35.23
CA ASN A 1155 40.28 -35.46 35.88
C ASN A 1155 39.42 -36.74 35.75
N GLY A 1156 38.35 -36.75 34.94
CA GLY A 1156 37.51 -37.94 34.69
C GLY A 1156 36.00 -37.77 34.92
N ILE A 1157 35.31 -38.89 35.11
CA ILE A 1157 33.87 -39.03 35.41
C ILE A 1157 33.71 -39.36 36.90
N THR A 1158 32.90 -38.57 37.60
CA THR A 1158 32.44 -38.83 38.98
C THR A 1158 30.98 -39.26 38.94
N ILE A 1159 30.66 -40.41 39.52
CA ILE A 1159 29.31 -40.96 39.65
C ILE A 1159 28.97 -41.02 41.13
N GLU A 1160 27.94 -40.30 41.54
CA GLU A 1160 27.43 -40.29 42.90
C GLU A 1160 26.11 -41.05 42.95
N TRP A 1161 25.88 -41.79 44.02
CA TRP A 1161 24.59 -42.41 44.34
C TRP A 1161 24.26 -42.29 45.83
N ASN A 1162 22.97 -42.36 46.14
CA ASN A 1162 22.43 -42.43 47.49
C ASN A 1162 22.13 -43.90 47.89
N GLY A 1163 22.02 -44.14 49.20
CA GLY A 1163 21.72 -45.47 49.76
C GLY A 1163 22.88 -46.48 49.70
N ALA A 1164 22.68 -47.64 50.34
CA ALA A 1164 23.64 -48.75 50.29
C ALA A 1164 23.47 -49.50 48.96
N ALA A 1165 24.39 -49.28 48.02
CA ALA A 1165 24.46 -50.01 46.75
C ALA A 1165 25.88 -50.15 46.24
N THR A 1166 26.06 -51.17 45.40
CA THR A 1166 27.26 -51.38 44.61
C THR A 1166 27.05 -50.88 43.19
N LEU A 1167 27.86 -49.92 42.76
CA LEU A 1167 27.93 -49.51 41.36
C LEU A 1167 28.58 -50.63 40.54
N GLN A 1168 27.90 -51.05 39.48
CA GLN A 1168 28.41 -51.98 38.48
C GLN A 1168 28.65 -51.26 37.16
N ALA A 1169 29.62 -51.72 36.37
CA ALA A 1169 29.87 -51.21 35.02
C ALA A 1169 29.94 -52.34 33.99
N SER A 1170 29.58 -52.04 32.74
CA SER A 1170 29.73 -52.91 31.58
C SER A 1170 30.02 -52.10 30.32
N ASP A 1171 30.69 -52.70 29.35
CA ASP A 1171 30.82 -52.12 28.00
C ASP A 1171 29.60 -52.49 27.11
N ASN A 1172 28.65 -53.27 27.65
CA ASN A 1172 27.41 -53.69 27.01
C ASN A 1172 26.20 -53.37 27.92
N ALA A 1173 25.21 -52.63 27.40
CA ALA A 1173 24.06 -52.19 28.18
C ALA A 1173 23.19 -53.34 28.73
N ALA A 1174 23.17 -54.50 28.08
CA ALA A 1174 22.26 -55.60 28.40
C ALA A 1174 22.88 -56.64 29.34
N THR A 1175 24.20 -56.89 29.27
CA THR A 1175 24.86 -57.99 29.98
C THR A 1175 26.28 -57.63 30.38
N GLY A 1176 26.95 -58.47 31.19
CA GLY A 1176 28.38 -58.33 31.49
C GLY A 1176 28.73 -57.29 32.58
N TYR A 1177 27.76 -56.88 33.40
CA TYR A 1177 27.99 -55.95 34.50
C TYR A 1177 28.84 -56.56 35.61
N THR A 1178 29.93 -55.89 35.97
CA THR A 1178 30.81 -56.23 37.09
C THR A 1178 30.83 -55.11 38.12
N ASP A 1179 30.91 -55.46 39.42
CA ASP A 1179 31.03 -54.47 40.49
C ASP A 1179 32.29 -53.61 40.31
N VAL A 1180 32.15 -52.28 40.38
CA VAL A 1180 33.23 -51.31 40.24
C VAL A 1180 33.41 -50.40 41.45
N GLY A 1181 32.41 -50.27 42.33
CA GLY A 1181 32.54 -49.50 43.56
C GLY A 1181 31.39 -49.71 44.55
N THR A 1182 31.71 -49.79 45.84
CA THR A 1182 30.74 -49.95 46.94
C THR A 1182 30.53 -48.67 47.75
N THR A 1183 31.23 -47.58 47.40
CA THR A 1183 31.17 -46.29 48.09
C THR A 1183 30.95 -45.16 47.10
N SER A 1184 29.97 -44.31 47.37
CA SER A 1184 29.67 -43.08 46.64
C SER A 1184 30.50 -41.91 47.23
N PRO A 1185 31.15 -41.05 46.41
CA PRO A 1185 31.17 -41.07 44.95
C PRO A 1185 32.23 -42.04 44.36
N PHE A 1186 31.94 -42.60 43.17
CA PHE A 1186 32.91 -43.36 42.37
C PHE A 1186 33.56 -42.46 41.32
N ASN A 1187 34.89 -42.46 41.26
CA ASN A 1187 35.68 -41.68 40.30
C ASN A 1187 36.40 -42.61 39.32
N THR A 1188 36.31 -42.30 38.02
CA THR A 1188 37.01 -43.03 36.96
C THR A 1188 37.54 -42.08 35.88
N GLN A 1189 38.64 -42.44 35.23
CA GLN A 1189 39.19 -41.63 34.14
C GLN A 1189 38.33 -41.73 32.87
N ALA A 1190 38.25 -40.64 32.10
CA ALA A 1190 37.60 -40.67 30.80
C ALA A 1190 38.50 -41.41 29.79
N THR A 1191 38.00 -42.50 29.20
CA THR A 1191 38.78 -43.36 28.29
C THR A 1191 38.42 -43.19 26.80
N GLY A 1192 37.46 -42.31 26.48
CA GLY A 1192 36.91 -42.17 25.14
C GLY A 1192 36.04 -43.34 24.67
N ARG A 1193 35.78 -44.33 25.54
CA ARG A 1193 34.88 -45.46 25.27
C ARG A 1193 33.54 -45.30 25.99
N MET A 1194 32.47 -45.76 25.34
CA MET A 1194 31.14 -45.84 25.96
C MET A 1194 31.12 -46.97 26.99
N ARG A 1195 30.63 -46.68 28.19
CA ARG A 1195 30.49 -47.62 29.31
C ARG A 1195 29.17 -47.35 30.02
N PHE A 1196 28.47 -48.42 30.38
CA PHE A 1196 27.18 -48.40 31.06
C PHE A 1196 27.37 -48.66 32.54
N PHE A 1197 26.61 -47.97 33.39
CA PHE A 1197 26.64 -48.12 34.83
C PHE A 1197 25.24 -48.45 35.36
N ARG A 1198 25.17 -49.29 36.40
CA ARG A 1198 23.92 -49.57 37.13
C ARG A 1198 24.20 -49.76 38.61
N LEU A 1199 23.19 -49.58 39.45
CA LEU A 1199 23.29 -49.86 40.88
C LEU A 1199 22.71 -51.23 41.19
N ARG A 1200 23.45 -52.02 41.97
CA ARG A 1200 23.01 -53.29 42.54
C ARG A 1200 22.77 -53.08 44.04
N ARG A 1201 21.54 -53.34 44.47
CA ARG A 1201 21.19 -53.41 45.90
C ARG A 1201 21.91 -54.58 46.57
#